data_AF-A0A162C868-F1
#
_entry.id   AF-A0A162C868-F1
#
_cell.length_a   1.000
_cell.length_b   1.000
_cell.length_c   1.000
_cell.angle_alpha   90.00
_cell.angle_beta   90.00
_cell.angle_gamma   90.00
#
_symmetry.space_group_name_H-M   'P 1'
#
loop_
_entity.id
_entity.type
_entity.pdbx_description
1 polymer ?
#
loop_
_entity_poly.entity_id
_entity_poly.type
_entity_poly.pdbx_seq_one_letter_code
_entity_poly.pdbx_strand_id
1 'polypeptide(L)'
;MYAQSRVDTQSGIEDLITKLEAFDKAKGEQVTELYSATKLPGDIRQALKPHASSWVVVKTPETWRELRSTHDTQLVLKEKKGHVLIAHAKHANTKDELIVLKKTTAMPRAQALQGSAGALSYHDTSATPDTQAHVPVDYTQSPDLNDQRLIVTIEGKIPISIVMRGGPTVLSRSNNGLAQDQLLFPRLEDDTHYSLSAKILGVPEQVLIPNMAFKDFKSLDKLKALNIGQRGGVQLLDHQVTSEGHVKLSLLSEPPSFGLFFDGTGNNRTNDNKVIGDDKEPTNVTKLYELYPRNEAFIRRLYIEGIGTRDNKSDITMDLALAFSFDDKVKRGLNELQDYCISELSKLIQLIHIDVFGFSRGATAARCFVNQVHENTRNNPDYWGGITPMIRFLGPFDTVSSIGGDGDDHHNEYYAKQKLDYPVNLDINEHSAGFVYHPVAYDERRDSFPLHSLKTPDGNTASNIKEITLPGAHADVGGGYSHHSTTIKYPRQYIEGPPSHPHHDTRLAAKKAELEQKYHWPGIDITFVKMGTGLNQNKRLKKRPENTVVTTYKPRWYRQVNNQLPHYALHAMYEQAVKYGVPFNDISRLAKIYQPDGKRTYQYELPDELKSTVEAAMRGGVNSQDWQWLYQYYIHHSHKYAGFVDTIAYSVEDDAEFVADNGIREIFYNTPSNSVSSQGRWQVYNIGVNPQWRKE
;
A
#
# COMPACT_ATOMS: atom_id res chain seq x y z
N MET A 1 2.47 -38.43 2.63
CA MET A 1 3.79 -39.10 2.64
C MET A 1 4.65 -38.40 1.62
N TYR A 2 5.55 -37.52 2.01
CA TYR A 2 6.82 -37.34 1.31
C TYR A 2 7.81 -36.57 2.18
N ALA A 3 8.85 -37.27 2.63
CA ALA A 3 9.93 -36.73 3.45
C ALA A 3 11.09 -36.34 2.54
N GLN A 4 11.62 -35.13 2.73
CA GLN A 4 12.83 -34.62 2.10
C GLN A 4 14.07 -35.41 2.55
N SER A 5 14.96 -35.75 1.62
CA SER A 5 16.37 -35.97 1.93
C SER A 5 17.25 -35.11 1.01
N ARG A 6 18.23 -34.44 1.64
CA ARG A 6 19.25 -33.57 1.02
C ARG A 6 20.26 -34.41 0.22
N VAL A 7 20.77 -33.86 -0.88
CA VAL A 7 21.96 -34.37 -1.55
C VAL A 7 23.18 -33.61 -1.02
N ASP A 8 23.78 -34.12 0.06
CA ASP A 8 24.91 -33.49 0.76
C ASP A 8 26.25 -34.26 0.58
N THR A 9 26.40 -35.07 -0.49
CA THR A 9 27.57 -35.97 -0.65
C THR A 9 28.24 -35.89 -2.02
N GLN A 10 29.56 -36.14 -2.05
CA GLN A 10 30.37 -36.22 -3.28
C GLN A 10 29.81 -37.22 -4.31
N SER A 11 29.21 -38.33 -3.86
CA SER A 11 28.58 -39.32 -4.73
C SER A 11 27.34 -38.79 -5.45
N GLY A 12 26.58 -37.88 -4.82
CA GLY A 12 25.40 -37.27 -5.45
C GLY A 12 25.77 -36.27 -6.56
N ILE A 13 26.94 -35.63 -6.45
CA ILE A 13 27.46 -34.75 -7.49
C ILE A 13 28.03 -35.57 -8.65
N GLU A 14 28.72 -36.68 -8.38
CA GLU A 14 29.22 -37.59 -9.41
C GLU A 14 28.10 -38.30 -10.19
N ASP A 15 26.98 -38.64 -9.52
CA ASP A 15 25.76 -39.17 -10.17
C ASP A 15 25.06 -38.12 -11.05
N LEU A 16 24.99 -36.86 -10.59
CA LEU A 16 24.45 -35.76 -11.40
C LEU A 16 25.32 -35.50 -12.64
N ILE A 17 26.65 -35.52 -12.50
CA ILE A 17 27.60 -35.39 -13.60
C ILE A 17 27.40 -36.53 -14.61
N THR A 18 27.33 -37.78 -14.14
CA THR A 18 27.13 -38.95 -15.01
C THR A 18 25.82 -38.87 -15.80
N LYS A 19 24.74 -38.33 -15.18
CA LYS A 19 23.44 -38.14 -15.83
C LYS A 19 23.45 -37.04 -16.87
N LEU A 20 24.19 -35.96 -16.63
CA LEU A 20 24.36 -34.87 -17.61
C LEU A 20 25.22 -35.33 -18.80
N GLU A 21 26.30 -36.05 -18.56
CA GLU A 21 27.14 -36.64 -19.62
C GLU A 21 26.38 -37.69 -20.44
N ALA A 22 25.52 -38.50 -19.81
CA ALA A 22 24.65 -39.45 -20.50
C ALA A 22 23.57 -38.76 -21.34
N PHE A 23 23.04 -37.62 -20.88
CA PHE A 23 22.09 -36.80 -21.62
C PHE A 23 22.74 -36.16 -22.86
N ASP A 24 23.94 -35.60 -22.71
CA ASP A 24 24.76 -35.06 -23.81
C ASP A 24 25.05 -36.16 -24.85
N LYS A 25 25.46 -37.35 -24.40
CA LYS A 25 25.71 -38.50 -25.27
C LYS A 25 24.46 -39.00 -26.01
N ALA A 26 23.28 -38.92 -25.39
CA ALA A 26 22.00 -39.29 -26.01
C ALA A 26 21.52 -38.26 -27.05
N LYS A 27 21.98 -37.01 -26.95
CA LYS A 27 21.67 -35.92 -27.88
C LYS A 27 22.72 -35.71 -28.96
N GLY A 28 23.88 -36.37 -28.84
CA GLY A 28 24.95 -36.33 -29.85
C GLY A 28 25.77 -35.05 -29.84
N GLU A 29 25.67 -34.24 -28.78
CA GLU A 29 26.41 -32.99 -28.61
C GLU A 29 27.23 -33.07 -27.32
N GLN A 30 28.48 -32.61 -27.34
CA GLN A 30 29.33 -32.56 -26.15
C GLN A 30 29.29 -31.12 -25.62
N VAL A 31 28.54 -30.87 -24.53
CA VAL A 31 28.24 -29.47 -24.16
C VAL A 31 28.37 -29.13 -22.68
N THR A 32 28.84 -30.07 -21.85
CA THR A 32 29.20 -29.79 -20.46
C THR A 32 30.72 -29.74 -20.27
N GLU A 33 31.28 -28.52 -20.19
CA GLU A 33 32.64 -28.33 -19.65
C GLU A 33 32.56 -28.06 -18.15
N LEU A 34 33.14 -28.97 -17.36
CA LEU A 34 33.26 -28.85 -15.91
C LEU A 34 34.56 -28.14 -15.55
N TYR A 35 34.44 -26.97 -14.93
CA TYR A 35 35.60 -26.22 -14.44
C TYR A 35 35.79 -26.44 -12.95
N SER A 36 37.04 -26.73 -12.56
CA SER A 36 37.52 -26.42 -11.22
C SER A 36 37.52 -24.90 -11.04
N ALA A 37 37.06 -24.39 -9.90
CA ALA A 37 37.00 -22.94 -9.65
C ALA A 37 38.37 -22.23 -9.80
N THR A 38 39.49 -22.97 -9.73
CA THR A 38 40.85 -22.46 -9.97
C THR A 38 41.14 -22.12 -11.44
N LYS A 39 40.24 -22.41 -12.38
CA LYS A 39 40.32 -22.02 -13.79
C LYS A 39 39.40 -20.84 -14.15
N LEU A 40 38.62 -20.31 -13.21
CA LEU A 40 37.72 -19.18 -13.43
C LEU A 40 38.49 -17.84 -13.57
N PRO A 41 37.96 -16.86 -14.32
CA PRO A 41 38.45 -15.47 -14.30
C PRO A 41 38.61 -14.90 -12.88
N GLY A 42 39.63 -14.06 -12.68
CA GLY A 42 40.08 -13.65 -11.34
C GLY A 42 39.07 -12.81 -10.55
N ASP A 43 38.25 -12.03 -11.26
CA ASP A 43 37.14 -11.24 -10.75
C ASP A 43 36.00 -12.11 -10.18
N ILE A 44 35.60 -13.16 -10.90
CA ILE A 44 34.60 -14.13 -10.41
C ILE A 44 35.15 -14.91 -9.21
N ARG A 45 36.44 -15.26 -9.23
CA ARG A 45 37.09 -15.98 -8.13
C ARG A 45 37.15 -15.15 -6.83
N GLN A 46 37.30 -13.83 -6.93
CA GLN A 46 37.27 -12.91 -5.79
C GLN A 46 35.87 -12.75 -5.18
N ALA A 47 34.81 -12.88 -5.98
CA ALA A 47 33.42 -12.83 -5.51
C ALA A 47 32.99 -14.12 -4.76
N LEU A 48 33.70 -15.23 -4.96
CA LEU A 48 33.45 -16.51 -4.29
C LEU A 48 34.22 -16.60 -2.95
N LYS A 49 33.58 -17.13 -1.89
CA LYS A 49 34.19 -17.29 -0.54
C LYS A 49 35.51 -18.11 -0.61
N PRO A 50 36.44 -18.00 0.38
CA PRO A 50 37.86 -18.41 0.28
C PRO A 50 38.17 -19.89 -0.02
N HIS A 51 37.17 -20.77 -0.12
CA HIS A 51 37.32 -22.21 -0.34
C HIS A 51 36.80 -22.62 -1.73
N ALA A 52 37.28 -21.95 -2.78
CA ALA A 52 36.79 -22.10 -4.16
C ALA A 52 36.99 -23.52 -4.73
N SER A 53 37.97 -24.30 -4.24
CA SER A 53 38.22 -25.68 -4.68
C SER A 53 37.05 -26.67 -4.49
N SER A 54 36.05 -26.29 -3.70
CA SER A 54 34.85 -27.08 -3.42
C SER A 54 33.65 -26.72 -4.29
N TRP A 55 33.83 -26.04 -5.41
CA TRP A 55 32.73 -25.60 -6.27
C TRP A 55 32.88 -26.14 -7.68
N VAL A 56 31.76 -26.58 -8.27
CA VAL A 56 31.66 -27.07 -9.64
C VAL A 56 30.84 -26.07 -10.43
N VAL A 57 31.36 -25.65 -11.59
CA VAL A 57 30.69 -24.70 -12.47
C VAL A 57 30.27 -25.40 -13.75
N VAL A 58 28.99 -25.26 -14.10
CA VAL A 58 28.41 -25.81 -15.34
C VAL A 58 28.08 -24.63 -16.25
N LYS A 59 28.67 -24.65 -17.46
CA LYS A 59 28.35 -23.69 -18.53
C LYS A 59 27.19 -24.25 -19.35
N THR A 60 26.19 -23.42 -19.64
CA THR A 60 24.97 -23.86 -20.35
C THR A 60 25.18 -23.87 -21.88
N PRO A 61 24.64 -24.87 -22.60
CA PRO A 61 24.62 -24.94 -24.07
C PRO A 61 23.71 -23.89 -24.73
N GLU A 62 24.08 -23.40 -25.92
CA GLU A 62 23.23 -22.49 -26.71
C GLU A 62 21.87 -23.08 -27.13
N THR A 63 21.73 -24.40 -27.13
CA THR A 63 20.54 -25.15 -27.57
C THR A 63 19.45 -25.27 -26.49
N TRP A 64 19.73 -24.87 -25.25
CA TRP A 64 18.77 -24.95 -24.13
C TRP A 64 17.77 -23.77 -24.08
N ARG A 65 17.53 -23.10 -25.22
CA ARG A 65 16.69 -21.89 -25.35
C ARG A 65 15.20 -22.08 -25.04
N GLU A 66 14.71 -23.30 -24.85
CA GLU A 66 13.28 -23.59 -24.59
C GLU A 66 12.94 -23.97 -23.14
N LEU A 67 13.65 -23.44 -22.15
CA LEU A 67 13.06 -23.29 -20.82
C LEU A 67 12.05 -22.13 -20.85
N ARG A 68 10.88 -22.37 -21.45
CA ARG A 68 9.75 -21.45 -21.34
C ARG A 68 9.29 -21.39 -19.88
N SER A 69 8.92 -20.18 -19.45
CA SER A 69 8.37 -19.84 -18.13
C SER A 69 6.98 -20.43 -17.88
N THR A 70 6.83 -21.75 -18.00
CA THR A 70 5.80 -22.45 -17.26
C THR A 70 6.34 -22.62 -15.85
N HIS A 71 5.56 -22.15 -14.88
CA HIS A 71 5.81 -22.30 -13.44
C HIS A 71 6.43 -23.67 -13.15
N ASP A 72 7.54 -23.66 -12.42
CA ASP A 72 8.14 -24.83 -11.78
C ASP A 72 8.96 -25.80 -12.65
N THR A 73 10.21 -25.43 -12.97
CA THR A 73 11.27 -26.46 -13.13
C THR A 73 11.62 -27.00 -11.76
N GLN A 74 10.84 -27.99 -11.35
CA GLN A 74 10.97 -28.70 -10.10
C GLN A 74 11.95 -29.86 -10.27
N LEU A 75 13.06 -29.85 -9.52
CA LEU A 75 13.92 -31.02 -9.39
C LEU A 75 13.23 -32.02 -8.46
N VAL A 76 12.62 -33.08 -8.98
CA VAL A 76 11.83 -34.04 -8.19
C VAL A 76 12.55 -35.40 -8.11
N LEU A 77 12.67 -35.94 -6.90
CA LEU A 77 13.16 -37.29 -6.62
C LEU A 77 12.00 -38.29 -6.57
N LYS A 78 12.13 -39.47 -7.17
CA LYS A 78 11.17 -40.57 -7.03
C LYS A 78 11.65 -41.61 -6.02
N GLU A 79 10.84 -41.93 -5.02
CA GLU A 79 11.07 -42.99 -4.05
C GLU A 79 10.01 -44.10 -4.16
N LYS A 80 10.18 -45.20 -3.40
CA LYS A 80 9.29 -46.38 -3.45
C LYS A 80 7.82 -46.12 -3.05
N LYS A 81 7.45 -44.94 -2.55
CA LYS A 81 6.05 -44.58 -2.18
C LYS A 81 5.50 -43.33 -2.94
N GLY A 82 6.06 -42.93 -4.11
CA GLY A 82 5.83 -41.64 -4.86
C GLY A 82 7.02 -40.64 -5.02
N HIS A 83 6.80 -39.30 -5.09
CA HIS A 83 7.82 -38.28 -5.47
C HIS A 83 8.00 -37.07 -4.48
N VAL A 84 9.23 -36.53 -4.32
CA VAL A 84 9.59 -35.32 -3.52
C VAL A 84 10.27 -34.22 -4.34
N LEU A 85 9.90 -32.96 -4.13
CA LEU A 85 10.59 -31.78 -4.69
C LEU A 85 11.86 -31.38 -3.90
N ILE A 86 12.98 -31.16 -4.60
CA ILE A 86 14.31 -30.92 -4.01
C ILE A 86 14.80 -29.46 -4.17
N ALA A 87 14.45 -28.73 -5.24
CA ALA A 87 14.78 -27.31 -5.39
C ALA A 87 13.96 -26.60 -6.49
N HIS A 88 13.81 -25.28 -6.35
CA HIS A 88 13.45 -24.36 -7.45
C HIS A 88 14.73 -23.65 -7.93
N ALA A 89 15.16 -23.89 -9.17
CA ALA A 89 16.18 -23.05 -9.79
C ALA A 89 15.51 -21.76 -10.29
N LYS A 90 15.98 -20.58 -9.83
CA LYS A 90 15.58 -19.31 -10.44
C LYS A 90 16.21 -19.20 -11.84
N HIS A 91 15.44 -18.70 -12.81
CA HIS A 91 15.86 -18.48 -14.19
C HIS A 91 17.22 -17.80 -14.30
N ALA A 92 18.04 -18.30 -15.23
CA ALA A 92 19.16 -17.53 -15.75
C ALA A 92 18.62 -16.50 -16.74
N ASN A 93 18.92 -15.22 -16.56
CA ASN A 93 18.29 -14.14 -17.34
C ASN A 93 19.08 -13.74 -18.60
N THR A 94 20.29 -14.28 -18.80
CA THR A 94 21.14 -14.00 -19.96
C THR A 94 21.89 -15.25 -20.45
N LYS A 95 22.33 -15.25 -21.72
CA LYS A 95 22.91 -16.43 -22.41
C LYS A 95 24.28 -16.89 -21.88
N ASP A 96 24.93 -16.09 -21.04
CA ASP A 96 26.31 -16.32 -20.56
C ASP A 96 26.39 -16.62 -19.04
N GLU A 97 25.25 -16.88 -18.38
CA GLU A 97 25.23 -17.12 -16.93
C GLU A 97 25.74 -18.52 -16.54
N LEU A 98 26.68 -18.56 -15.60
CA LEU A 98 27.31 -19.77 -15.06
C LEU A 98 26.51 -20.31 -13.86
N ILE A 99 26.21 -21.60 -13.83
CA ILE A 99 25.61 -22.25 -12.66
C ILE A 99 26.72 -22.78 -11.76
N VAL A 100 26.80 -22.28 -10.52
CA VAL A 100 27.86 -22.60 -9.55
C VAL A 100 27.29 -23.44 -8.40
N LEU A 101 27.74 -24.68 -8.28
CA LEU A 101 27.27 -25.65 -7.28
C LEU A 101 28.35 -25.93 -6.23
N LYS A 102 27.99 -25.92 -4.95
CA LYS A 102 28.92 -26.20 -3.85
C LYS A 102 28.97 -27.71 -3.56
N LYS A 103 30.16 -28.30 -3.62
CA LYS A 103 30.45 -29.67 -3.18
C LYS A 103 30.47 -29.73 -1.65
N THR A 104 29.49 -30.40 -1.06
CA THR A 104 29.48 -30.79 0.36
C THR A 104 30.03 -32.21 0.49
N THR A 105 31.04 -32.41 1.34
CA THR A 105 31.57 -33.73 1.69
C THR A 105 30.82 -34.29 2.88
N ALA A 106 30.15 -35.43 2.71
CA ALA A 106 29.53 -36.15 3.82
C ALA A 106 30.56 -37.03 4.55
N MET A 107 30.48 -37.05 5.89
CA MET A 107 31.21 -38.00 6.72
C MET A 107 30.63 -39.43 6.60
N PRO A 108 31.45 -40.49 6.73
CA PRO A 108 31.00 -41.87 6.55
C PRO A 108 30.23 -42.39 7.77
N ARG A 109 29.15 -43.13 7.54
CA ARG A 109 28.50 -44.02 8.53
C ARG A 109 29.45 -45.17 8.88
N ALA A 110 29.85 -45.29 10.15
CA ALA A 110 30.65 -46.41 10.64
C ALA A 110 29.81 -47.70 10.76
N GLN A 111 30.34 -48.79 10.20
CA GLN A 111 29.94 -50.17 10.48
C GLN A 111 30.58 -50.68 11.78
N ALA A 112 29.98 -51.75 12.29
CA ALA A 112 30.08 -52.32 13.62
C ALA A 112 31.46 -52.87 14.09
N LEU A 113 31.59 -52.87 15.43
CA LEU A 113 32.20 -53.88 16.33
C LEU A 113 33.67 -54.32 16.13
N GLN A 114 34.54 -54.00 17.12
CA GLN A 114 35.22 -54.96 18.04
C GLN A 114 36.45 -54.34 18.76
N GLY A 115 36.52 -54.57 20.08
CA GLY A 115 37.69 -55.19 20.72
C GLY A 115 38.92 -54.37 21.12
N SER A 116 38.96 -54.03 22.42
CA SER A 116 40.05 -54.29 23.39
C SER A 116 41.45 -53.65 23.32
N ALA A 117 41.80 -53.02 24.46
CA ALA A 117 43.01 -53.21 25.29
C ALA A 117 44.14 -52.15 25.31
N GLY A 118 44.46 -51.69 26.54
CA GLY A 118 45.76 -51.19 27.04
C GLY A 118 46.10 -49.73 26.73
N ALA A 119 46.86 -48.96 27.52
CA ALA A 119 47.29 -48.95 28.93
C ALA A 119 48.09 -47.64 29.15
N LEU A 120 47.73 -46.90 30.20
CA LEU A 120 48.55 -46.09 31.14
C LEU A 120 49.54 -44.96 30.71
N SER A 121 49.39 -43.84 31.44
CA SER A 121 50.39 -42.86 31.97
C SER A 121 50.89 -41.72 31.06
N TYR A 122 51.15 -40.46 31.48
CA TYR A 122 50.98 -39.64 32.71
C TYR A 122 51.32 -38.15 32.35
N HIS A 123 50.65 -37.15 32.97
CA HIS A 123 50.97 -35.70 33.18
C HIS A 123 51.43 -34.78 32.00
N ASP A 124 51.13 -33.48 31.87
CA ASP A 124 50.60 -32.43 32.76
C ASP A 124 49.99 -31.24 31.94
N THR A 125 49.07 -30.54 32.61
CA THR A 125 48.34 -29.26 32.44
C THR A 125 48.58 -28.25 31.28
N SER A 126 47.49 -27.96 30.55
CA SER A 126 46.97 -26.60 30.31
C SER A 126 45.49 -26.66 29.86
N ALA A 127 44.58 -26.06 30.63
CA ALA A 127 43.13 -26.16 30.43
C ALA A 127 42.54 -24.98 29.64
N THR A 128 41.85 -25.29 28.54
CA THR A 128 40.70 -24.54 27.99
C THR A 128 39.71 -25.59 27.46
N PRO A 129 38.47 -25.71 28.01
CA PRO A 129 37.51 -26.67 27.49
C PRO A 129 36.81 -26.16 26.23
N ASP A 130 36.82 -27.04 25.24
CA ASP A 130 36.11 -26.98 23.98
C ASP A 130 34.61 -26.69 24.11
N THR A 131 34.19 -25.82 23.19
CA THR A 131 32.88 -25.75 22.54
C THR A 131 32.25 -27.13 22.30
N GLN A 132 31.18 -27.42 23.03
CA GLN A 132 30.27 -28.51 22.70
C GLN A 132 29.52 -28.19 21.40
N ALA A 133 29.58 -29.13 20.46
CA ALA A 133 28.83 -29.10 19.21
C ALA A 133 27.32 -29.21 19.48
N HIS A 134 26.56 -28.23 19.00
CA HIS A 134 25.09 -28.27 19.01
C HIS A 134 24.56 -29.32 18.03
N VAL A 135 24.03 -30.40 18.58
CA VAL A 135 23.08 -31.29 17.90
C VAL A 135 21.76 -30.51 17.73
N PRO A 136 21.06 -30.55 16.58
CA PRO A 136 19.68 -30.10 16.51
C PRO A 136 18.83 -31.14 17.26
N VAL A 137 18.61 -30.87 18.54
CA VAL A 137 17.70 -31.63 19.39
C VAL A 137 16.28 -31.25 18.99
N ASP A 138 15.41 -32.23 18.77
CA ASP A 138 13.97 -32.00 18.82
C ASP A 138 13.61 -31.71 20.29
N TYR A 139 13.50 -30.43 20.65
CA TYR A 139 13.29 -30.03 22.04
C TYR A 139 11.86 -30.28 22.55
N THR A 140 10.96 -30.81 21.72
CA THR A 140 9.71 -31.40 22.20
C THR A 140 9.94 -32.76 22.88
N GLN A 141 11.10 -33.37 22.65
CA GLN A 141 11.52 -34.64 23.24
C GLN A 141 12.81 -34.42 24.04
N SER A 142 12.68 -33.81 25.22
CA SER A 142 13.75 -33.87 26.22
C SER A 142 13.99 -35.32 26.64
N PRO A 143 15.24 -35.78 26.85
CA PRO A 143 15.49 -37.03 27.54
C PRO A 143 15.10 -36.98 29.03
N ASP A 144 14.87 -35.78 29.59
CA ASP A 144 14.33 -35.57 30.92
C ASP A 144 12.82 -35.29 30.83
N LEU A 145 12.02 -36.35 30.94
CA LEU A 145 10.55 -36.33 30.78
C LEU A 145 9.82 -35.49 31.85
N ASN A 146 10.52 -35.04 32.90
CA ASN A 146 9.93 -34.31 34.02
C ASN A 146 10.14 -32.78 33.96
N ASP A 147 10.84 -32.27 32.94
CA ASP A 147 11.22 -30.86 32.83
C ASP A 147 10.13 -30.02 32.13
N GLN A 148 9.40 -29.16 32.86
CA GLN A 148 8.40 -28.28 32.28
C GLN A 148 9.03 -27.08 31.55
N ARG A 149 8.42 -26.66 30.44
CA ARG A 149 9.01 -25.67 29.51
C ARG A 149 7.99 -24.66 29.05
N LEU A 150 8.49 -23.46 28.76
CA LEU A 150 7.80 -22.47 27.95
C LEU A 150 8.45 -22.44 26.55
N ILE A 151 7.63 -22.62 25.52
CA ILE A 151 8.03 -22.56 24.13
C ILE A 151 7.29 -21.38 23.51
N VAL A 152 8.04 -20.41 22.98
CA VAL A 152 7.46 -19.22 22.33
C VAL A 152 7.76 -19.26 20.84
N THR A 153 6.72 -19.18 20.02
CA THR A 153 6.83 -18.95 18.57
C THR A 153 6.43 -17.51 18.27
N ILE A 154 7.13 -16.88 17.33
CA ILE A 154 6.87 -15.49 16.93
C ILE A 154 6.55 -15.47 15.45
N GLU A 155 5.36 -14.96 15.13
CA GLU A 155 4.92 -14.63 13.78
C GLU A 155 5.12 -13.14 13.49
N GLY A 156 5.37 -12.82 12.23
CA GLY A 156 5.59 -11.45 11.75
C GLY A 156 7.06 -11.10 11.51
N LYS A 157 7.28 -9.86 11.04
CA LYS A 157 8.56 -9.42 10.44
C LYS A 157 9.44 -8.60 11.40
N ILE A 158 8.96 -8.28 12.60
CA ILE A 158 9.69 -7.45 13.56
C ILE A 158 10.53 -8.36 14.47
N PRO A 159 11.86 -8.18 14.52
CA PRO A 159 12.70 -8.90 15.46
C PRO A 159 12.32 -8.57 16.90
N ILE A 160 12.07 -9.62 17.70
CA ILE A 160 11.70 -9.49 19.11
C ILE A 160 12.64 -10.32 19.97
N SER A 161 13.02 -9.74 21.11
CA SER A 161 13.65 -10.46 22.21
C SER A 161 12.63 -10.74 23.30
N ILE A 162 12.45 -12.01 23.63
CA ILE A 162 11.64 -12.46 24.77
C ILE A 162 12.56 -12.62 25.97
N VAL A 163 12.19 -11.99 27.08
CA VAL A 163 12.92 -12.00 28.34
C VAL A 163 12.04 -12.62 29.40
N MET A 164 12.55 -13.68 30.03
CA MET A 164 11.90 -14.37 31.14
C MET A 164 12.73 -14.14 32.42
N ARG A 165 12.07 -13.73 33.50
CA ARG A 165 12.71 -13.48 34.80
C ARG A 165 11.95 -14.21 35.90
N GLY A 166 12.63 -15.01 36.72
CA GLY A 166 12.03 -15.69 37.88
C GLY A 166 13.05 -16.51 38.67
N GLY A 167 12.92 -16.54 39.99
CA GLY A 167 13.94 -17.11 40.89
C GLY A 167 15.31 -16.41 40.72
N PRO A 168 16.43 -17.15 40.69
CA PRO A 168 17.76 -16.60 40.39
C PRO A 168 18.05 -16.42 38.88
N THR A 169 17.09 -16.72 38.00
CA THR A 169 17.35 -16.93 36.56
C THR A 169 16.76 -15.80 35.72
N VAL A 170 17.59 -15.24 34.83
CA VAL A 170 17.16 -14.34 33.75
C VAL A 170 17.57 -14.97 32.42
N LEU A 171 16.58 -15.34 31.60
CA LEU A 171 16.81 -15.89 30.27
C LEU A 171 16.31 -14.89 29.22
N SER A 172 17.14 -14.60 28.23
CA SER A 172 16.74 -13.84 27.06
C SER A 172 16.99 -14.67 25.79
N ARG A 173 16.01 -14.65 24.89
CA ARG A 173 16.04 -15.33 23.59
C ARG A 173 15.46 -14.38 22.55
N SER A 174 16.01 -14.38 21.34
CA SER A 174 15.59 -13.44 20.29
C SER A 174 15.38 -14.20 18.98
N ASN A 175 14.42 -13.73 18.18
CA ASN A 175 14.35 -14.14 16.77
C ASN A 175 14.93 -13.06 15.86
N ASN A 176 15.21 -13.43 14.61
CA ASN A 176 15.73 -12.52 13.59
C ASN A 176 14.62 -11.87 12.74
N GLY A 177 13.36 -11.87 13.18
CA GLY A 177 12.20 -11.40 12.41
C GLY A 177 11.76 -12.34 11.28
N LEU A 178 12.22 -13.59 11.30
CA LEU A 178 11.74 -14.66 10.41
C LEU A 178 10.74 -15.54 11.17
N ALA A 179 9.62 -15.89 10.51
CA ALA A 179 8.64 -16.81 11.07
C ALA A 179 9.29 -18.19 11.32
N GLN A 180 8.88 -18.86 12.42
CA GLN A 180 9.21 -20.24 12.83
C GLN A 180 10.39 -20.47 13.80
N ASP A 181 11.08 -19.44 14.31
CA ASP A 181 12.05 -19.66 15.39
C ASP A 181 11.32 -19.98 16.72
N GLN A 182 11.57 -21.17 17.27
CA GLN A 182 11.08 -21.54 18.61
C GLN A 182 12.06 -21.06 19.68
N LEU A 183 11.60 -20.18 20.56
CA LEU A 183 12.35 -19.71 21.72
C LEU A 183 12.02 -20.58 22.93
N LEU A 184 13.02 -21.32 23.41
CA LEU A 184 12.85 -22.30 24.48
C LEU A 184 13.35 -21.79 25.83
N PHE A 185 12.50 -21.94 26.85
CA PHE A 185 12.77 -21.64 28.26
C PHE A 185 12.55 -22.91 29.09
N PRO A 186 13.62 -23.63 29.47
CA PRO A 186 13.54 -24.90 30.19
C PRO A 186 13.54 -24.72 31.72
N ARG A 187 13.32 -25.82 32.46
CA ARG A 187 13.48 -25.91 33.93
C ARG A 187 12.55 -24.99 34.70
N LEU A 188 11.26 -25.03 34.34
CA LEU A 188 10.22 -24.26 35.00
C LEU A 188 9.49 -25.10 36.05
N GLU A 189 9.17 -24.45 37.16
CA GLU A 189 8.52 -25.07 38.32
C GLU A 189 7.16 -24.40 38.57
N ASP A 190 6.14 -25.20 38.81
CA ASP A 190 4.73 -24.77 38.88
C ASP A 190 4.48 -23.63 39.87
N ASP A 191 5.10 -23.67 41.05
CA ASP A 191 4.90 -22.68 42.11
C ASP A 191 5.89 -21.50 42.06
N THR A 192 6.94 -21.61 41.24
CA THR A 192 7.89 -20.52 41.03
C THR A 192 7.26 -19.44 40.17
N HIS A 193 7.43 -18.18 40.56
CA HIS A 193 6.89 -17.04 39.85
C HIS A 193 7.85 -16.54 38.78
N TYR A 194 7.31 -16.32 37.59
CA TYR A 194 8.03 -15.82 36.44
C TYR A 194 7.31 -14.62 35.84
N SER A 195 8.08 -13.71 35.25
CA SER A 195 7.59 -12.68 34.34
C SER A 195 8.10 -12.95 32.94
N LEU A 196 7.28 -12.64 31.94
CA LEU A 196 7.60 -12.74 30.52
C LEU A 196 7.41 -11.36 29.88
N SER A 197 8.43 -10.89 29.17
CA SER A 197 8.40 -9.58 28.52
C SER A 197 8.93 -9.65 27.10
N ALA A 198 8.38 -8.83 26.21
CA ALA A 198 8.86 -8.62 24.86
C ALA A 198 9.62 -7.29 24.77
N LYS A 199 10.81 -7.36 24.18
CA LYS A 199 11.66 -6.20 23.94
C LYS A 199 11.90 -6.07 22.44
N ILE A 200 11.46 -4.93 21.91
CA ILE A 200 11.75 -4.46 20.56
C ILE A 200 12.76 -3.32 20.70
N LEU A 201 13.79 -3.30 19.85
CA LEU A 201 14.82 -2.26 19.92
C LEU A 201 14.21 -0.86 19.74
N GLY A 202 14.49 0.06 20.67
CA GLY A 202 13.98 1.44 20.62
C GLY A 202 12.54 1.62 21.09
N VAL A 203 11.87 0.56 21.55
CA VAL A 203 10.52 0.59 22.11
C VAL A 203 10.58 0.19 23.59
N PRO A 204 9.78 0.80 24.48
CA PRO A 204 9.65 0.35 25.86
C PRO A 204 9.30 -1.13 25.95
N GLU A 205 9.89 -1.81 26.94
CA GLU A 205 9.64 -3.22 27.21
C GLU A 205 8.14 -3.46 27.48
N GLN A 206 7.56 -4.41 26.76
CA GLN A 206 6.17 -4.80 26.94
C GLN A 206 6.12 -6.03 27.84
N VAL A 207 5.60 -5.88 29.06
CA VAL A 207 5.32 -7.01 29.94
C VAL A 207 4.12 -7.77 29.37
N LEU A 208 4.34 -9.03 28.97
CA LEU A 208 3.31 -9.91 28.43
C LEU A 208 2.64 -10.68 29.56
N ILE A 209 3.43 -11.28 30.44
CA ILE A 209 2.97 -11.98 31.63
C ILE A 209 3.70 -11.36 32.82
N PRO A 210 2.96 -10.76 33.79
CA PRO A 210 3.58 -10.20 35.00
C PRO A 210 4.06 -11.33 35.91
N ASN A 211 4.66 -10.99 37.05
CA ASN A 211 5.15 -11.96 38.02
C ASN A 211 4.04 -12.93 38.49
N MET A 212 3.99 -14.12 37.89
CA MET A 212 2.91 -15.10 38.01
C MET A 212 3.49 -16.51 38.13
N ALA A 213 2.88 -17.38 38.95
CA ALA A 213 3.30 -18.76 39.09
C ALA A 213 3.22 -19.53 37.75
N PHE A 214 4.19 -20.39 37.44
CA PHE A 214 4.20 -21.09 36.14
C PHE A 214 2.96 -21.97 35.90
N LYS A 215 2.37 -22.56 36.96
CA LYS A 215 1.10 -23.30 36.85
C LYS A 215 -0.04 -22.47 36.26
N ASP A 216 0.01 -21.15 36.45
CA ASP A 216 -1.01 -20.23 35.94
C ASP A 216 -0.80 -19.89 34.46
N PHE A 217 0.42 -20.07 33.92
CA PHE A 217 0.68 -19.98 32.48
C PHE A 217 -0.07 -21.08 31.71
N LYS A 218 -0.46 -22.18 32.37
CA LYS A 218 -1.25 -23.27 31.78
C LYS A 218 -2.74 -22.92 31.68
N SER A 219 -3.21 -21.86 32.32
CA SER A 219 -4.61 -21.45 32.29
C SER A 219 -4.84 -20.37 31.23
N LEU A 220 -5.55 -20.73 30.16
CA LEU A 220 -5.94 -19.78 29.12
C LEU A 220 -6.77 -18.62 29.68
N ASP A 221 -7.66 -18.87 30.62
CA ASP A 221 -8.51 -17.82 31.20
C ASP A 221 -7.70 -16.80 31.99
N LYS A 222 -6.69 -17.25 32.74
CA LYS A 222 -5.74 -16.34 33.42
C LYS A 222 -4.94 -15.51 32.42
N LEU A 223 -4.48 -16.11 31.32
CA LEU A 223 -3.76 -15.36 30.28
C LEU A 223 -4.66 -14.38 29.52
N LYS A 224 -5.91 -14.73 29.24
CA LYS A 224 -6.91 -13.83 28.66
C LYS A 224 -7.13 -12.60 29.54
N ALA A 225 -7.22 -12.79 30.86
CA ALA A 225 -7.40 -11.69 31.81
C ALA A 225 -6.24 -10.67 31.83
N LEU A 226 -5.08 -11.00 31.25
CA LEU A 226 -3.95 -10.08 31.10
C LEU A 226 -4.12 -9.11 29.92
N ASN A 227 -5.07 -9.38 29.00
CA ASN A 227 -5.31 -8.59 27.79
C ASN A 227 -4.01 -8.27 27.03
N ILE A 228 -3.19 -9.30 26.78
CA ILE A 228 -1.86 -9.16 26.16
C ILE A 228 -2.00 -8.51 24.77
N GLY A 229 -1.50 -7.28 24.64
CA GLY A 229 -1.53 -6.51 23.40
C GLY A 229 -2.59 -5.42 23.32
N GLN A 230 -3.43 -5.23 24.34
CA GLN A 230 -4.47 -4.19 24.37
C GLN A 230 -3.92 -2.76 24.26
N ARG A 231 -2.64 -2.55 24.61
CA ARG A 231 -1.93 -1.26 24.50
C ARG A 231 -1.10 -1.17 23.21
N GLY A 232 -1.40 -1.99 22.21
CA GLY A 232 -0.60 -2.14 20.99
C GLY A 232 0.58 -3.11 21.18
N GLY A 233 1.32 -3.35 20.09
CA GLY A 233 2.50 -4.20 20.11
C GLY A 233 2.25 -5.67 19.99
N VAL A 234 3.07 -6.45 20.70
CA VAL A 234 3.04 -7.91 20.62
C VAL A 234 1.67 -8.41 21.07
N GLN A 235 1.04 -9.23 20.24
CA GLN A 235 -0.26 -9.86 20.51
C GLN A 235 -0.07 -11.32 20.87
N LEU A 236 -0.98 -11.88 21.67
CA LEU A 236 -1.09 -13.33 21.85
C LEU A 236 -1.97 -13.92 20.74
N LEU A 237 -1.44 -14.90 20.00
CA LEU A 237 -2.16 -15.60 18.92
C LEU A 237 -2.77 -16.90 19.40
N ASP A 238 -1.99 -17.69 20.12
CA ASP A 238 -2.39 -19.04 20.52
C ASP A 238 -1.72 -19.45 21.83
N HIS A 239 -2.39 -20.34 22.55
CA HIS A 239 -1.94 -20.95 23.79
C HIS A 239 -2.28 -22.43 23.77
N GLN A 240 -1.27 -23.26 24.02
CA GLN A 240 -1.46 -24.69 24.13
C GLN A 240 -0.68 -25.24 25.32
N VAL A 241 -1.24 -26.26 25.97
CA VAL A 241 -0.56 -27.04 27.00
C VAL A 241 -0.41 -28.46 26.49
N THR A 242 0.82 -28.98 26.45
CA THR A 242 1.07 -30.36 25.99
C THR A 242 0.79 -31.37 27.09
N SER A 243 0.71 -32.65 26.73
CA SER A 243 0.55 -33.76 27.69
C SER A 243 1.67 -33.83 28.72
N GLU A 244 2.86 -33.37 28.35
CA GLU A 244 4.07 -33.32 29.20
C GLU A 244 4.09 -32.07 30.10
N GLY A 245 3.04 -31.24 30.06
CA GLY A 245 2.92 -30.03 30.88
C GLY A 245 3.69 -28.82 30.35
N HIS A 246 4.19 -28.85 29.11
CA HIS A 246 4.80 -27.68 28.48
C HIS A 246 3.75 -26.65 28.07
N VAL A 247 4.07 -25.38 28.21
CA VAL A 247 3.24 -24.26 27.72
C VAL A 247 3.83 -23.78 26.38
N LYS A 248 2.99 -23.73 25.35
CA LYS A 248 3.32 -23.14 24.04
C LYS A 248 2.55 -21.84 23.88
N LEU A 249 3.24 -20.75 23.62
CA LEU A 249 2.66 -19.45 23.29
C LEU A 249 3.06 -19.08 21.85
N SER A 250 2.06 -18.82 21.01
CA SER A 250 2.30 -18.17 19.72
C SER A 250 2.02 -16.69 19.86
N LEU A 251 2.99 -15.85 19.47
CA LEU A 251 2.90 -14.40 19.53
C LEU A 251 2.92 -13.80 18.14
N LEU A 252 2.20 -12.70 17.93
CA LEU A 252 2.33 -11.86 16.74
C LEU A 252 3.17 -10.64 17.10
N SER A 253 4.16 -10.33 16.27
CA SER A 253 5.13 -9.29 16.58
C SER A 253 4.55 -7.86 16.66
N GLU A 254 3.39 -7.65 16.03
CA GLU A 254 2.62 -6.41 16.03
C GLU A 254 1.13 -6.70 15.82
N PRO A 255 0.21 -5.74 16.01
CA PRO A 255 -1.20 -5.93 15.69
C PRO A 255 -1.43 -6.26 14.20
N PRO A 256 -2.44 -7.09 13.87
CA PRO A 256 -2.88 -7.26 12.48
C PRO A 256 -3.25 -5.93 11.82
N SER A 257 -3.25 -5.88 10.49
CA SER A 257 -3.56 -4.66 9.73
C SER A 257 -4.72 -4.85 8.75
N PHE A 258 -5.58 -3.84 8.66
CA PHE A 258 -6.67 -3.74 7.69
C PHE A 258 -6.55 -2.44 6.89
N GLY A 259 -6.24 -2.55 5.59
CA GLY A 259 -6.14 -1.40 4.67
C GLY A 259 -7.42 -1.19 3.88
N LEU A 260 -8.00 0.01 3.95
CA LEU A 260 -9.25 0.38 3.28
C LEU A 260 -9.03 1.55 2.32
N PHE A 261 -9.47 1.40 1.07
CA PHE A 261 -9.18 2.32 -0.02
C PHE A 261 -10.46 2.72 -0.77
N PHE A 262 -10.99 3.92 -0.52
CA PHE A 262 -12.20 4.46 -1.15
C PHE A 262 -11.87 5.36 -2.35
N ASP A 263 -12.18 4.92 -3.57
CA ASP A 263 -11.85 5.71 -4.74
C ASP A 263 -12.81 6.90 -4.99
N GLY A 264 -12.38 7.84 -5.84
CA GLY A 264 -13.16 9.00 -6.26
C GLY A 264 -14.29 8.64 -7.22
N THR A 265 -15.32 9.48 -7.33
CA THR A 265 -16.49 9.23 -8.17
C THR A 265 -16.16 8.99 -9.63
N GLY A 266 -16.80 8.00 -10.24
CA GLY A 266 -16.56 7.68 -11.65
C GLY A 266 -15.21 7.00 -11.91
N ASN A 267 -14.46 6.68 -10.84
CA ASN A 267 -13.23 5.89 -10.90
C ASN A 267 -13.50 4.47 -10.38
N ASN A 268 -13.02 3.49 -11.13
CA ASN A 268 -13.15 2.09 -10.80
C ASN A 268 -11.91 1.34 -11.30
N ARG A 269 -11.09 0.86 -10.36
CA ARG A 269 -9.91 0.04 -10.66
C ARG A 269 -10.19 -1.12 -11.61
N THR A 270 -11.33 -1.79 -11.49
CA THR A 270 -11.67 -2.96 -12.32
C THR A 270 -12.07 -2.56 -13.74
N ASN A 271 -12.74 -1.43 -13.91
CA ASN A 271 -13.26 -0.98 -15.21
C ASN A 271 -12.23 -0.14 -15.96
N ASP A 272 -11.53 0.77 -15.26
CA ASP A 272 -10.55 1.71 -15.84
C ASP A 272 -9.27 1.01 -16.33
N ASN A 273 -8.98 -0.21 -15.81
CA ASN A 273 -7.82 -1.00 -16.23
C ASN A 273 -8.12 -2.01 -17.36
N LYS A 274 -9.31 -1.97 -17.98
CA LYS A 274 -9.76 -3.00 -18.95
C LYS A 274 -9.80 -2.56 -20.41
N VAL A 275 -9.93 -1.26 -20.68
CA VAL A 275 -10.16 -0.78 -22.06
C VAL A 275 -8.86 -0.24 -22.63
N ILE A 276 -8.37 -0.92 -23.68
CA ILE A 276 -7.21 -0.46 -24.46
C ILE A 276 -7.60 0.85 -25.16
N GLY A 277 -7.01 1.96 -24.72
CA GLY A 277 -7.25 3.29 -25.30
C GLY A 277 -8.30 4.16 -24.59
N ASP A 278 -8.61 3.86 -23.32
CA ASP A 278 -9.44 4.74 -22.49
C ASP A 278 -8.64 5.95 -21.97
N ASP A 279 -9.30 7.11 -21.89
CA ASP A 279 -8.73 8.42 -21.56
C ASP A 279 -8.60 8.64 -20.03
N LYS A 280 -8.49 7.58 -19.21
CA LYS A 280 -8.40 7.69 -17.75
C LYS A 280 -7.21 6.93 -17.17
N GLU A 281 -6.40 7.61 -16.37
CA GLU A 281 -5.34 6.99 -15.59
C GLU A 281 -5.88 6.56 -14.21
N PRO A 282 -5.41 5.45 -13.62
CA PRO A 282 -5.75 5.10 -12.25
C PRO A 282 -5.41 6.19 -11.22
N THR A 283 -6.29 6.36 -10.23
CA THR A 283 -6.10 7.32 -9.13
C THR A 283 -4.97 6.93 -8.19
N ASN A 284 -4.54 7.89 -7.36
CA ASN A 284 -3.58 7.66 -6.31
C ASN A 284 -4.10 6.65 -5.25
N VAL A 285 -5.41 6.58 -5.01
CA VAL A 285 -6.00 5.56 -4.12
C VAL A 285 -5.79 4.15 -4.68
N THR A 286 -6.03 3.96 -5.99
CA THR A 286 -5.76 2.69 -6.66
C THR A 286 -4.27 2.33 -6.60
N LYS A 287 -3.37 3.29 -6.85
CA LYS A 287 -1.92 3.08 -6.77
C LYS A 287 -1.48 2.67 -5.35
N LEU A 288 -1.99 3.32 -4.30
CA LEU A 288 -1.70 2.95 -2.91
C LEU A 288 -2.25 1.56 -2.56
N TYR A 289 -3.46 1.20 -3.02
CA TYR A 289 -4.02 -0.13 -2.83
C TYR A 289 -3.10 -1.23 -3.41
N GLU A 290 -2.50 -0.99 -4.58
CA GLU A 290 -1.54 -1.94 -5.18
C GLU A 290 -0.25 -2.10 -4.38
N LEU A 291 0.16 -1.05 -3.66
CA LEU A 291 1.32 -1.09 -2.79
C LEU A 291 1.02 -1.81 -1.47
N TYR A 292 -0.23 -1.86 -1.03
CA TYR A 292 -0.59 -2.57 0.20
C TYR A 292 -0.39 -4.09 0.04
N PRO A 293 0.21 -4.81 1.00
CA PRO A 293 0.59 -6.21 0.83
C PRO A 293 -0.58 -7.12 0.46
N ARG A 294 -0.29 -8.13 -0.35
CA ARG A 294 -1.27 -9.12 -0.82
C ARG A 294 -0.85 -10.50 -0.37
N ASN A 295 -1.82 -11.28 0.13
CA ASN A 295 -1.61 -12.66 0.60
C ASN A 295 -0.57 -12.78 1.72
N GLU A 296 -0.43 -11.74 2.55
CA GLU A 296 0.37 -11.82 3.78
C GLU A 296 -0.53 -12.16 4.96
N ALA A 297 -0.08 -13.06 5.83
CA ALA A 297 -0.83 -13.42 7.04
C ALA A 297 -1.02 -12.17 7.91
N PHE A 298 -2.19 -12.06 8.55
CA PHE A 298 -2.54 -10.95 9.44
C PHE A 298 -2.60 -9.56 8.78
N ILE A 299 -2.66 -9.51 7.44
CA ILE A 299 -2.87 -8.28 6.67
C ILE A 299 -4.02 -8.50 5.68
N ARG A 300 -5.12 -7.76 5.85
CA ARG A 300 -6.25 -7.72 4.88
C ARG A 300 -6.31 -6.35 4.21
N ARG A 301 -6.76 -6.33 2.96
CA ARG A 301 -6.96 -5.10 2.19
C ARG A 301 -8.28 -5.12 1.44
N LEU A 302 -8.94 -3.98 1.40
CA LEU A 302 -10.20 -3.79 0.67
C LEU A 302 -10.12 -2.51 -0.16
N TYR A 303 -10.38 -2.67 -1.46
CA TYR A 303 -10.63 -1.57 -2.36
C TYR A 303 -12.15 -1.43 -2.56
N ILE A 304 -12.64 -0.21 -2.42
CA ILE A 304 -14.03 0.16 -2.67
C ILE A 304 -14.03 1.18 -3.80
N GLU A 305 -14.69 0.81 -4.88
CA GLU A 305 -14.79 1.62 -6.08
C GLU A 305 -15.50 2.96 -5.83
N GLY A 306 -15.29 3.93 -6.71
CA GLY A 306 -15.86 5.26 -6.62
C GLY A 306 -17.38 5.28 -6.70
N ILE A 307 -18.02 6.21 -5.98
CA ILE A 307 -19.47 6.48 -6.10
C ILE A 307 -19.87 6.59 -7.57
N GLY A 308 -21.03 6.03 -7.95
CA GLY A 308 -21.48 6.01 -9.34
C GLY A 308 -20.93 4.87 -10.19
N THR A 309 -19.94 4.11 -9.70
CA THR A 309 -19.36 2.95 -10.41
C THR A 309 -19.62 1.65 -9.67
N ARG A 310 -19.59 0.53 -10.41
CA ARG A 310 -19.60 -0.83 -9.88
C ARG A 310 -18.71 -1.72 -10.74
N ASP A 311 -18.03 -2.67 -10.12
CA ASP A 311 -17.16 -3.60 -10.82
C ASP A 311 -17.91 -4.34 -11.95
N ASN A 312 -17.34 -4.29 -13.15
CA ASN A 312 -17.85 -4.94 -14.36
C ASN A 312 -19.25 -4.46 -14.81
N LYS A 313 -19.68 -3.27 -14.37
CA LYS A 313 -20.95 -2.66 -14.79
C LYS A 313 -20.71 -1.26 -15.34
N SER A 314 -21.62 -0.80 -16.19
CA SER A 314 -21.64 0.59 -16.64
C SER A 314 -21.90 1.54 -15.47
N ASP A 315 -21.31 2.72 -15.54
CA ASP A 315 -21.53 3.79 -14.59
C ASP A 315 -23.02 4.18 -14.52
N ILE A 316 -23.47 4.54 -13.32
CA ILE A 316 -24.85 4.94 -13.04
C ILE A 316 -24.87 6.47 -12.93
N THR A 317 -25.15 7.17 -14.02
CA THR A 317 -25.11 8.65 -14.12
C THR A 317 -25.83 9.36 -12.98
N MET A 318 -26.96 8.82 -12.53
CA MET A 318 -27.74 9.38 -11.41
C MET A 318 -27.02 9.24 -10.05
N ASP A 319 -26.26 8.16 -9.86
CA ASP A 319 -25.47 7.93 -8.64
C ASP A 319 -24.16 8.74 -8.64
N LEU A 320 -23.58 9.03 -9.82
CA LEU A 320 -22.48 10.00 -9.94
C LEU A 320 -22.89 11.41 -9.48
N ALA A 321 -24.15 11.80 -9.72
CA ALA A 321 -24.67 13.12 -9.35
C ALA A 321 -25.10 13.17 -7.87
N LEU A 322 -25.86 12.16 -7.41
CA LEU A 322 -26.60 12.23 -6.13
C LEU A 322 -26.05 11.32 -5.03
N ALA A 323 -24.99 10.56 -5.29
CA ALA A 323 -24.28 9.75 -4.30
C ALA A 323 -25.10 8.73 -3.48
N PHE A 324 -26.19 8.21 -4.03
CA PHE A 324 -27.06 7.19 -3.40
C PHE A 324 -26.33 5.92 -2.90
N SER A 325 -25.18 5.56 -3.47
CA SER A 325 -24.38 4.41 -3.04
C SER A 325 -23.41 4.69 -1.89
N PHE A 326 -23.35 5.93 -1.38
CA PHE A 326 -22.45 6.35 -0.31
C PHE A 326 -22.54 5.42 0.92
N ASP A 327 -23.73 5.30 1.52
CA ASP A 327 -23.93 4.45 2.70
C ASP A 327 -23.55 2.99 2.45
N ASP A 328 -23.88 2.48 1.26
CA ASP A 328 -23.59 1.09 0.88
C ASP A 328 -22.08 0.83 0.85
N LYS A 329 -21.29 1.83 0.43
CA LYS A 329 -19.81 1.76 0.38
C LYS A 329 -19.19 1.82 1.77
N VAL A 330 -19.62 2.75 2.61
CA VAL A 330 -19.13 2.84 4.00
C VAL A 330 -19.50 1.56 4.77
N LYS A 331 -20.75 1.09 4.62
CA LYS A 331 -21.23 -0.15 5.25
C LYS A 331 -20.48 -1.39 4.79
N ARG A 332 -20.10 -1.48 3.51
CA ARG A 332 -19.22 -2.55 3.02
C ARG A 332 -17.88 -2.55 3.73
N GLY A 333 -17.26 -1.38 3.92
CA GLY A 333 -16.02 -1.27 4.70
C GLY A 333 -16.17 -1.76 6.14
N LEU A 334 -17.25 -1.37 6.82
CA LEU A 334 -17.54 -1.78 8.20
C LEU A 334 -17.76 -3.29 8.32
N ASN A 335 -18.57 -3.87 7.43
CA ASN A 335 -18.86 -5.30 7.42
C ASN A 335 -17.60 -6.15 7.16
N GLU A 336 -16.74 -5.73 6.24
CA GLU A 336 -15.51 -6.45 5.89
C GLU A 336 -14.46 -6.36 7.01
N LEU A 337 -14.37 -5.23 7.70
CA LEU A 337 -13.55 -5.11 8.91
C LEU A 337 -14.09 -6.02 10.03
N GLN A 338 -15.41 -6.02 10.24
CA GLN A 338 -16.05 -6.86 11.26
C GLN A 338 -15.83 -8.35 10.97
N ASP A 339 -16.05 -8.77 9.73
CA ASP A 339 -15.78 -10.14 9.28
C ASP A 339 -14.32 -10.53 9.50
N TYR A 340 -13.38 -9.65 9.18
CA TYR A 340 -11.96 -9.92 9.44
C TYR A 340 -11.68 -10.15 10.93
N CYS A 341 -12.19 -9.27 11.79
CA CYS A 341 -12.01 -9.36 13.23
C CYS A 341 -12.64 -10.64 13.83
N ILE A 342 -13.85 -11.02 13.37
CA ILE A 342 -14.62 -12.11 13.99
C ILE A 342 -14.30 -13.47 13.38
N SER A 343 -14.14 -13.54 12.06
CA SER A 343 -14.06 -14.80 11.31
C SER A 343 -12.62 -15.26 11.06
N GLU A 344 -11.66 -14.34 10.94
CA GLU A 344 -10.29 -14.66 10.52
C GLU A 344 -9.23 -14.50 11.62
N LEU A 345 -9.45 -13.59 12.57
CA LEU A 345 -8.48 -13.32 13.65
C LEU A 345 -8.70 -14.20 14.88
N SER A 346 -7.61 -14.50 15.58
CA SER A 346 -7.68 -15.22 16.87
C SER A 346 -8.40 -14.37 17.91
N LYS A 347 -9.27 -15.01 18.71
CA LYS A 347 -9.98 -14.36 19.84
C LYS A 347 -9.06 -13.89 20.97
N LEU A 348 -7.76 -14.20 20.90
CA LEU A 348 -6.75 -13.73 21.84
C LEU A 348 -6.14 -12.38 21.44
N ILE A 349 -6.29 -12.00 20.17
CA ILE A 349 -5.85 -10.69 19.67
C ILE A 349 -6.70 -9.61 20.33
N GLN A 350 -6.04 -8.54 20.80
CA GLN A 350 -6.71 -7.46 21.52
C GLN A 350 -6.88 -6.20 20.67
N LEU A 351 -6.05 -6.04 19.63
CA LEU A 351 -6.00 -4.82 18.84
C LEU A 351 -5.71 -5.11 17.37
N ILE A 352 -6.28 -4.28 16.50
CA ILE A 352 -6.02 -4.26 15.06
C ILE A 352 -5.70 -2.83 14.61
N HIS A 353 -4.73 -2.67 13.70
CA HIS A 353 -4.46 -1.41 13.02
C HIS A 353 -5.32 -1.26 11.77
N ILE A 354 -5.87 -0.08 11.54
CA ILE A 354 -6.67 0.26 10.37
C ILE A 354 -6.05 1.44 9.66
N ASP A 355 -5.81 1.29 8.37
CA ASP A 355 -5.31 2.36 7.49
C ASP A 355 -6.38 2.69 6.47
N VAL A 356 -6.83 3.94 6.42
CA VAL A 356 -7.94 4.36 5.57
C VAL A 356 -7.48 5.44 4.61
N PHE A 357 -7.70 5.23 3.32
CA PHE A 357 -7.39 6.19 2.27
C PHE A 357 -8.65 6.48 1.46
N GLY A 358 -8.74 7.70 0.93
CA GLY A 358 -9.79 7.98 -0.03
C GLY A 358 -9.51 9.22 -0.86
N PHE A 359 -10.22 9.38 -1.98
CA PHE A 359 -10.11 10.56 -2.85
C PHE A 359 -11.49 11.15 -3.12
N SER A 360 -11.64 12.48 -3.10
CA SER A 360 -12.90 13.15 -3.42
C SER A 360 -14.03 12.72 -2.49
N ARG A 361 -15.16 12.25 -3.02
CA ARG A 361 -16.23 11.62 -2.22
C ARG A 361 -15.80 10.30 -1.56
N GLY A 362 -14.77 9.62 -2.07
CA GLY A 362 -14.12 8.52 -1.37
C GLY A 362 -13.38 8.97 -0.10
N ALA A 363 -12.79 10.17 -0.09
CA ALA A 363 -12.22 10.76 1.12
C ALA A 363 -13.31 11.10 2.15
N THR A 364 -14.48 11.53 1.68
CA THR A 364 -15.68 11.73 2.51
C THR A 364 -16.13 10.40 3.13
N ALA A 365 -16.17 9.32 2.35
CA ALA A 365 -16.46 7.97 2.86
C ALA A 365 -15.41 7.48 3.86
N ALA A 366 -14.13 7.78 3.64
CA ALA A 366 -13.04 7.44 4.57
C ALA A 366 -13.21 8.12 5.93
N ARG A 367 -13.51 9.43 5.94
CA ARG A 367 -13.76 10.20 7.18
C ARG A 367 -15.02 9.71 7.89
N CYS A 368 -16.09 9.47 7.15
CA CYS A 368 -17.31 8.88 7.69
C CYS A 368 -17.05 7.50 8.31
N PHE A 369 -16.34 6.62 7.62
CA PHE A 369 -15.96 5.29 8.12
C PHE A 369 -15.20 5.38 9.45
N VAL A 370 -14.24 6.29 9.58
CA VAL A 370 -13.50 6.51 10.84
C VAL A 370 -14.44 6.87 11.99
N ASN A 371 -15.35 7.82 11.80
CA ASN A 371 -16.34 8.18 12.82
C ASN A 371 -17.29 7.01 13.15
N GLN A 372 -17.74 6.24 12.15
CA GLN A 372 -18.56 5.06 12.37
C GLN A 372 -17.83 3.97 13.17
N VAL A 373 -16.52 3.78 12.94
CA VAL A 373 -15.71 2.85 13.74
C VAL A 373 -15.67 3.28 15.20
N HIS A 374 -15.48 4.56 15.48
CA HIS A 374 -15.49 5.08 16.84
C HIS A 374 -16.86 4.97 17.51
N GLU A 375 -17.94 5.28 16.81
CA GLU A 375 -19.30 5.15 17.35
C GLU A 375 -19.63 3.70 17.67
N ASN A 376 -19.37 2.78 16.74
CA ASN A 376 -19.58 1.35 17.00
C ASN A 376 -18.76 0.87 18.19
N THR A 377 -17.49 1.27 18.29
CA THR A 377 -16.62 0.89 19.42
C THR A 377 -17.11 1.46 20.76
N ARG A 378 -17.61 2.69 20.76
CA ARG A 378 -18.09 3.38 21.97
C ARG A 378 -19.41 2.78 22.47
N ASN A 379 -20.35 2.54 21.55
CA ASN A 379 -21.73 2.18 21.90
C ASN A 379 -21.98 0.66 21.90
N ASN A 380 -21.11 -0.11 21.23
CA ASN A 380 -21.15 -1.56 21.21
C ASN A 380 -19.72 -2.16 21.26
N PRO A 381 -19.12 -2.31 22.46
CA PRO A 381 -17.75 -2.80 22.61
C PRO A 381 -17.49 -4.18 21.97
N ASP A 382 -18.52 -5.02 21.87
CA ASP A 382 -18.42 -6.37 21.28
C ASP A 382 -18.64 -6.38 19.76
N TYR A 383 -18.92 -5.22 19.13
CA TYR A 383 -19.18 -5.11 17.68
C TYR A 383 -18.06 -5.75 16.84
N TRP A 384 -16.82 -5.66 17.31
CA TRP A 384 -15.63 -6.18 16.63
C TRP A 384 -15.15 -7.53 17.18
N GLY A 385 -16.00 -8.26 17.92
CA GLY A 385 -15.62 -9.55 18.51
C GLY A 385 -14.63 -9.45 19.67
N GLY A 386 -14.60 -8.32 20.38
CA GLY A 386 -13.67 -8.05 21.49
C GLY A 386 -12.31 -7.47 21.07
N ILE A 387 -12.07 -7.29 19.78
CA ILE A 387 -10.86 -6.64 19.25
C ILE A 387 -11.07 -5.13 19.22
N THR A 388 -10.09 -4.34 19.67
CA THR A 388 -10.15 -2.88 19.57
C THR A 388 -9.59 -2.41 18.23
N PRO A 389 -10.40 -1.75 17.37
CA PRO A 389 -9.90 -1.13 16.15
C PRO A 389 -9.16 0.18 16.44
N MET A 390 -7.89 0.24 16.04
CA MET A 390 -7.06 1.43 16.07
C MET A 390 -6.89 2.00 14.65
N ILE A 391 -7.51 3.14 14.35
CA ILE A 391 -7.18 3.93 13.15
C ILE A 391 -5.74 4.43 13.27
N ARG A 392 -4.81 3.77 12.57
CA ARG A 392 -3.39 4.12 12.57
C ARG A 392 -3.14 5.32 11.66
N PHE A 393 -3.73 5.29 10.46
CA PHE A 393 -3.50 6.31 9.44
C PHE A 393 -4.79 6.64 8.68
N LEU A 394 -5.05 7.93 8.47
CA LEU A 394 -6.11 8.44 7.62
C LEU A 394 -5.52 9.34 6.53
N GLY A 395 -5.62 8.91 5.27
CA GLY A 395 -5.04 9.57 4.10
C GLY A 395 -6.07 10.00 3.05
N PRO A 396 -6.91 11.02 3.32
CA PRO A 396 -7.78 11.60 2.31
C PRO A 396 -6.98 12.40 1.29
N PHE A 397 -7.41 12.38 0.03
CA PHE A 397 -6.99 13.29 -1.03
C PHE A 397 -8.18 14.19 -1.36
N ASP A 398 -7.97 15.49 -1.25
CA ASP A 398 -8.89 16.55 -1.67
C ASP A 398 -10.38 16.23 -1.40
N THR A 399 -10.75 16.22 -0.12
CA THR A 399 -12.09 15.81 0.33
C THR A 399 -13.17 16.73 -0.26
N VAL A 400 -14.16 16.14 -0.92
CA VAL A 400 -15.33 16.84 -1.47
C VAL A 400 -16.60 16.24 -0.87
N SER A 401 -17.26 17.00 0.00
CA SER A 401 -18.55 16.66 0.59
C SER A 401 -19.66 17.27 -0.26
N SER A 402 -20.08 16.54 -1.29
CA SER A 402 -21.34 16.78 -2.00
C SER A 402 -22.10 15.47 -1.95
N ILE A 403 -22.64 15.17 -0.77
CA ILE A 403 -23.36 13.91 -0.53
C ILE A 403 -24.84 14.14 -0.70
N GLY A 404 -25.20 14.45 -1.95
CA GLY A 404 -26.57 14.72 -2.27
C GLY A 404 -26.82 15.92 -3.17
N GLY A 405 -26.31 15.89 -4.39
CA GLY A 405 -26.38 17.09 -5.21
C GLY A 405 -25.45 18.20 -4.70
N ASP A 406 -25.53 19.35 -5.36
CA ASP A 406 -24.46 20.35 -5.32
C ASP A 406 -24.36 21.03 -3.94
N GLY A 407 -23.18 20.91 -3.33
CA GLY A 407 -22.74 21.80 -2.25
C GLY A 407 -23.23 21.48 -0.83
N ASP A 408 -23.94 20.39 -0.59
CA ASP A 408 -24.45 20.04 0.74
C ASP A 408 -23.60 18.96 1.47
N ASP A 409 -23.36 19.15 2.77
CA ASP A 409 -22.61 18.24 3.65
C ASP A 409 -23.47 17.59 4.74
N HIS A 410 -24.79 17.83 4.71
CA HIS A 410 -25.69 17.46 5.80
C HIS A 410 -26.27 16.04 5.68
N HIS A 411 -26.10 15.35 4.54
CA HIS A 411 -26.57 13.98 4.28
C HIS A 411 -28.04 13.74 4.73
N ASN A 412 -28.86 14.78 4.70
CA ASN A 412 -30.22 14.80 5.25
C ASN A 412 -31.29 14.77 4.15
N GLU A 413 -30.87 14.67 2.91
CA GLU A 413 -31.73 14.82 1.75
C GLU A 413 -32.48 13.54 1.39
N TYR A 414 -33.54 13.67 0.60
CA TYR A 414 -34.49 12.59 0.31
C TYR A 414 -33.87 11.32 -0.28
N TYR A 415 -32.71 11.44 -0.93
CA TYR A 415 -32.01 10.32 -1.56
C TYR A 415 -30.88 9.70 -0.72
N ALA A 416 -30.54 10.29 0.44
CA ALA A 416 -29.71 9.62 1.43
C ALA A 416 -30.47 8.38 1.94
N LYS A 417 -29.88 7.18 1.80
CA LYS A 417 -30.58 5.93 2.16
C LYS A 417 -30.66 5.70 3.67
N GLN A 418 -29.94 6.49 4.48
CA GLN A 418 -29.84 6.40 5.94
C GLN A 418 -29.58 4.95 6.42
N LYS A 419 -28.66 4.24 5.75
CA LYS A 419 -28.36 2.82 6.06
C LYS A 419 -27.25 2.63 7.08
N LEU A 420 -26.55 3.70 7.45
CA LEU A 420 -25.51 3.68 8.47
C LEU A 420 -26.15 3.67 9.86
N ASP A 421 -25.47 3.01 10.80
CA ASP A 421 -25.99 2.85 12.15
C ASP A 421 -25.98 4.17 12.93
N TYR A 422 -25.07 5.09 12.55
CA TYR A 422 -24.96 6.44 13.09
C TYR A 422 -24.99 7.48 11.96
N PRO A 423 -25.34 8.75 12.26
CA PRO A 423 -25.32 9.83 11.27
C PRO A 423 -23.95 10.00 10.60
N VAL A 424 -23.95 10.53 9.37
CA VAL A 424 -22.71 10.88 8.69
C VAL A 424 -22.04 12.02 9.44
N ASN A 425 -20.77 11.81 9.79
CA ASN A 425 -19.92 12.79 10.44
C ASN A 425 -18.57 12.78 9.75
N LEU A 426 -18.10 13.95 9.33
CA LEU A 426 -16.82 14.12 8.66
C LEU A 426 -15.76 14.73 9.57
N ASP A 427 -16.13 15.27 10.73
CA ASP A 427 -15.21 15.95 11.62
C ASP A 427 -14.17 14.96 12.21
N ILE A 428 -12.92 15.41 12.28
CA ILE A 428 -11.77 14.63 12.74
C ILE A 428 -11.03 15.42 13.82
N ASN A 429 -10.73 14.79 14.95
CA ASN A 429 -9.93 15.37 16.03
C ASN A 429 -8.62 14.60 16.25
N GLU A 430 -7.81 15.07 17.19
CA GLU A 430 -6.49 14.50 17.52
C GLU A 430 -6.54 13.04 17.99
N HIS A 431 -7.71 12.53 18.38
CA HIS A 431 -7.90 11.16 18.85
C HIS A 431 -8.62 10.26 17.82
N SER A 432 -8.99 10.79 16.64
CA SER A 432 -9.66 10.03 15.58
C SER A 432 -8.71 9.08 14.83
N ALA A 433 -7.42 9.41 14.77
CA ALA A 433 -6.41 8.57 14.12
C ALA A 433 -5.02 8.85 14.69
N GLY A 434 -4.12 7.86 14.58
CA GLY A 434 -2.71 8.03 14.93
C GLY A 434 -2.06 9.18 14.15
N PHE A 435 -2.22 9.21 12.83
CA PHE A 435 -1.81 10.34 12.00
C PHE A 435 -2.78 10.55 10.83
N VAL A 436 -3.00 11.82 10.46
CA VAL A 436 -3.85 12.22 9.34
C VAL A 436 -3.06 13.08 8.37
N TYR A 437 -3.10 12.74 7.09
CA TYR A 437 -2.44 13.51 6.03
C TYR A 437 -3.43 13.83 4.91
N HIS A 438 -3.67 15.11 4.65
CA HIS A 438 -4.66 15.58 3.68
C HIS A 438 -4.03 16.53 2.67
N PRO A 439 -3.52 16.05 1.53
CA PRO A 439 -3.22 16.91 0.39
C PRO A 439 -4.51 17.43 -0.25
N VAL A 440 -4.59 18.76 -0.43
CA VAL A 440 -5.73 19.47 -1.03
C VAL A 440 -5.31 20.27 -2.25
N ALA A 441 -6.21 20.39 -3.22
CA ALA A 441 -5.98 21.09 -4.48
C ALA A 441 -6.22 22.60 -4.33
N TYR A 442 -5.21 23.40 -4.67
CA TYR A 442 -5.32 24.87 -4.66
C TYR A 442 -6.04 25.43 -5.89
N ASP A 443 -5.77 24.86 -7.07
CA ASP A 443 -6.24 25.39 -8.36
C ASP A 443 -7.59 24.80 -8.78
N GLU A 444 -8.27 24.10 -7.88
CA GLU A 444 -9.68 23.72 -8.05
C GLU A 444 -10.58 24.94 -7.82
N ARG A 445 -11.50 25.18 -8.76
CA ARG A 445 -12.34 26.39 -8.81
C ARG A 445 -13.82 26.11 -9.03
N ARG A 446 -14.22 24.84 -9.23
CA ARG A 446 -15.61 24.47 -9.53
C ARG A 446 -16.49 24.51 -8.27
N ASP A 447 -17.71 24.99 -8.44
CA ASP A 447 -18.72 25.07 -7.37
C ASP A 447 -19.15 23.72 -6.84
N SER A 448 -19.36 22.74 -7.73
CA SER A 448 -19.70 21.37 -7.34
C SER A 448 -18.55 20.60 -6.66
N PHE A 449 -17.42 21.25 -6.36
CA PHE A 449 -16.25 20.65 -5.73
C PHE A 449 -15.78 21.44 -4.50
N PRO A 450 -16.65 21.75 -3.52
CA PRO A 450 -16.22 22.42 -2.31
C PRO A 450 -15.21 21.55 -1.55
N LEU A 451 -14.21 22.19 -0.94
CA LEU A 451 -13.23 21.51 -0.11
C LEU A 451 -13.80 21.31 1.29
N HIS A 452 -13.75 20.08 1.81
CA HIS A 452 -13.96 19.84 3.24
C HIS A 452 -12.60 19.78 3.94
N SER A 453 -12.14 20.91 4.46
CA SER A 453 -10.84 21.07 5.12
C SER A 453 -10.82 20.34 6.47
N LEU A 454 -9.63 19.93 6.90
CA LEU A 454 -9.32 19.47 8.26
C LEU A 454 -8.91 20.61 9.19
N LYS A 455 -8.70 21.81 8.65
CA LYS A 455 -8.43 23.02 9.43
C LYS A 455 -9.70 23.50 10.11
N THR A 456 -9.55 24.06 11.30
CA THR A 456 -10.60 24.87 11.92
C THR A 456 -10.76 26.20 11.15
N PRO A 457 -11.84 26.97 11.39
CA PRO A 457 -12.00 28.30 10.79
C PRO A 457 -10.82 29.25 11.03
N ASP A 458 -10.09 29.07 12.14
CA ASP A 458 -8.88 29.83 12.47
C ASP A 458 -7.62 29.35 11.71
N GLY A 459 -7.75 28.35 10.82
CA GLY A 459 -6.66 27.79 10.03
C GLY A 459 -5.78 26.77 10.76
N ASN A 460 -6.18 26.35 11.98
CA ASN A 460 -5.38 25.47 12.83
C ASN A 460 -5.71 23.99 12.62
N THR A 461 -4.74 23.12 12.90
CA THR A 461 -4.89 21.65 12.94
C THR A 461 -4.21 21.11 14.20
N ALA A 462 -4.67 19.95 14.68
CA ALA A 462 -3.96 19.24 15.74
C ALA A 462 -2.58 18.75 15.26
N SER A 463 -1.65 18.48 16.19
CA SER A 463 -0.25 18.15 15.84
C SER A 463 -0.08 16.87 15.01
N ASN A 464 -1.02 15.93 15.10
CA ASN A 464 -1.05 14.69 14.32
C ASN A 464 -1.92 14.78 13.05
N ILE A 465 -2.48 15.95 12.76
CA ILE A 465 -3.28 16.21 11.57
C ILE A 465 -2.52 17.20 10.69
N LYS A 466 -2.18 16.79 9.47
CA LYS A 466 -1.43 17.62 8.53
C LYS A 466 -2.19 17.75 7.22
N GLU A 467 -2.82 18.91 7.03
CA GLU A 467 -3.37 19.32 5.74
C GLU A 467 -2.33 20.15 4.98
N ILE A 468 -2.04 19.77 3.73
CA ILE A 468 -1.14 20.54 2.86
C ILE A 468 -1.86 20.96 1.58
N THR A 469 -1.63 22.19 1.17
CA THR A 469 -2.19 22.74 -0.06
C THR A 469 -1.16 22.57 -1.18
N LEU A 470 -1.55 21.87 -2.24
CA LEU A 470 -0.71 21.56 -3.40
C LEU A 470 -1.13 22.36 -4.64
N PRO A 471 -0.18 22.72 -5.52
CA PRO A 471 -0.52 23.21 -6.85
C PRO A 471 -1.25 22.12 -7.64
N GLY A 472 -2.29 22.50 -8.38
CA GLY A 472 -3.10 21.57 -9.15
C GLY A 472 -4.60 21.66 -8.86
N ALA A 473 -5.39 21.18 -9.82
CA ALA A 473 -6.82 20.93 -9.67
C ALA A 473 -7.09 19.60 -8.94
N HIS A 474 -8.37 19.28 -8.71
CA HIS A 474 -8.82 18.11 -7.95
C HIS A 474 -8.11 16.79 -8.32
N ALA A 475 -8.09 16.44 -9.62
CA ALA A 475 -7.45 15.23 -10.10
C ALA A 475 -5.93 15.39 -10.37
N ASP A 476 -5.39 16.62 -10.29
CA ASP A 476 -3.93 16.82 -10.22
C ASP A 476 -3.36 16.45 -8.84
N VAL A 477 -4.21 16.36 -7.81
CA VAL A 477 -3.84 15.89 -6.48
C VAL A 477 -4.24 14.42 -6.29
N GLY A 478 -5.47 14.04 -6.66
CA GLY A 478 -5.97 12.68 -6.49
C GLY A 478 -5.58 11.68 -7.57
N GLY A 479 -5.10 12.15 -8.73
CA GLY A 479 -4.93 11.35 -9.94
C GLY A 479 -6.24 11.21 -10.74
N GLY A 480 -6.17 10.58 -11.91
CA GLY A 480 -7.33 10.36 -12.78
C GLY A 480 -7.20 10.94 -14.20
N TYR A 481 -6.26 11.87 -14.43
CA TYR A 481 -6.03 12.46 -15.74
C TYR A 481 -5.15 11.57 -16.63
N SER A 482 -5.53 11.39 -17.90
CA SER A 482 -4.72 10.70 -18.90
C SER A 482 -3.67 11.58 -19.57
N HIS A 483 -2.75 10.94 -20.30
CA HIS A 483 -1.60 11.54 -20.98
C HIS A 483 -1.95 12.33 -22.26
N HIS A 484 -2.85 13.32 -22.24
CA HIS A 484 -3.30 13.93 -23.51
C HIS A 484 -3.47 15.45 -23.48
N SER A 485 -3.49 16.04 -24.69
CA SER A 485 -3.81 17.44 -24.93
C SER A 485 -5.20 17.78 -24.37
N THR A 486 -5.29 18.78 -23.50
CA THR A 486 -6.57 19.30 -23.05
C THR A 486 -7.01 20.46 -23.94
N THR A 487 -8.33 20.59 -24.11
CA THR A 487 -8.94 21.70 -24.85
C THR A 487 -9.88 22.45 -23.93
N ILE A 488 -9.59 23.72 -23.69
CA ILE A 488 -10.49 24.64 -23.01
C ILE A 488 -11.36 25.28 -24.09
N LYS A 489 -12.66 25.08 -23.99
CA LYS A 489 -13.64 25.68 -24.89
C LYS A 489 -14.13 26.97 -24.23
N TYR A 490 -14.33 28.04 -25.01
CA TYR A 490 -14.92 29.28 -24.51
C TYR A 490 -16.32 29.50 -25.12
N PRO A 491 -17.14 30.40 -24.53
CA PRO A 491 -18.44 30.75 -25.08
C PRO A 491 -18.36 31.20 -26.55
N ARG A 492 -19.41 30.88 -27.31
CA ARG A 492 -19.51 31.20 -28.74
C ARG A 492 -19.37 32.71 -28.96
N GLN A 493 -18.59 33.09 -29.95
CA GLN A 493 -18.37 34.48 -30.33
C GLN A 493 -18.99 34.76 -31.71
N TYR A 494 -19.59 35.93 -31.86
CA TYR A 494 -20.31 36.33 -33.08
C TYR A 494 -19.68 37.57 -33.69
N ILE A 495 -18.95 37.41 -34.81
CA ILE A 495 -18.21 38.49 -35.47
C ILE A 495 -18.93 38.88 -36.76
N GLU A 496 -19.14 40.18 -36.99
CA GLU A 496 -19.84 40.69 -38.17
C GLU A 496 -18.98 40.61 -39.43
N GLY A 497 -19.61 40.25 -40.55
CA GLY A 497 -19.00 40.09 -41.86
C GLY A 497 -18.54 38.65 -42.16
N PRO A 498 -18.20 38.38 -43.43
CA PRO A 498 -17.55 37.13 -43.83
C PRO A 498 -16.05 37.15 -43.45
N PRO A 499 -15.42 35.98 -43.25
CA PRO A 499 -13.97 35.88 -43.05
C PRO A 499 -13.17 36.45 -44.22
N SER A 500 -11.94 36.91 -43.98
CA SER A 500 -11.06 37.53 -44.98
C SER A 500 -11.48 38.94 -45.43
N HIS A 501 -12.50 39.50 -44.80
CA HIS A 501 -12.84 40.92 -44.95
C HIS A 501 -12.03 41.74 -43.94
N PRO A 502 -11.33 42.82 -44.31
CA PRO A 502 -10.44 43.56 -43.39
C PRO A 502 -11.08 43.98 -42.06
N HIS A 503 -12.30 44.53 -42.10
CA HIS A 503 -13.06 44.89 -40.89
C HIS A 503 -13.52 43.69 -40.06
N HIS A 504 -13.73 42.52 -40.68
CA HIS A 504 -14.04 41.29 -39.96
C HIS A 504 -12.81 40.80 -39.20
N ASP A 505 -11.67 40.69 -39.90
CA ASP A 505 -10.43 40.15 -39.33
C ASP A 505 -9.88 41.07 -38.22
N THR A 506 -10.02 42.38 -38.38
CA THR A 506 -9.68 43.36 -37.32
C THR A 506 -10.54 43.14 -36.07
N ARG A 507 -11.86 42.90 -36.23
CA ARG A 507 -12.77 42.62 -35.11
C ARG A 507 -12.48 41.26 -34.45
N LEU A 508 -12.14 40.25 -35.25
CA LEU A 508 -11.74 38.94 -34.77
C LEU A 508 -10.46 39.03 -33.92
N ALA A 509 -9.44 39.74 -34.41
CA ALA A 509 -8.18 39.95 -33.68
C ALA A 509 -8.39 40.76 -32.39
N ALA A 510 -9.19 41.83 -32.43
CA ALA A 510 -9.54 42.60 -31.25
C ALA A 510 -10.29 41.74 -30.22
N LYS A 511 -11.23 40.88 -30.66
CA LYS A 511 -11.96 39.99 -29.76
C LYS A 511 -11.07 38.89 -29.18
N LYS A 512 -10.10 38.38 -29.95
CA LYS A 512 -9.07 37.46 -29.44
C LYS A 512 -8.27 38.13 -28.31
N ALA A 513 -7.71 39.31 -28.57
CA ALA A 513 -6.96 40.07 -27.57
C ALA A 513 -7.80 40.40 -26.33
N GLU A 514 -9.08 40.77 -26.51
CA GLU A 514 -10.00 41.03 -25.39
C GLU A 514 -10.23 39.78 -24.52
N LEU A 515 -10.40 38.59 -25.13
CA LEU A 515 -10.57 37.35 -24.35
C LEU A 515 -9.28 36.92 -23.67
N GLU A 516 -8.14 37.00 -24.36
CA GLU A 516 -6.84 36.66 -23.80
C GLU A 516 -6.45 37.60 -22.66
N GLN A 517 -6.79 38.88 -22.82
CA GLN A 517 -6.77 39.83 -21.73
C GLN A 517 -7.77 39.37 -20.66
N LYS A 518 -9.09 39.33 -20.85
CA LYS A 518 -10.08 38.95 -19.81
C LYS A 518 -9.61 37.79 -18.90
N TYR A 519 -9.10 36.72 -19.50
CA TYR A 519 -8.72 35.51 -18.77
C TYR A 519 -7.27 35.50 -18.23
N HIS A 520 -6.33 36.24 -18.83
CA HIS A 520 -4.92 36.41 -18.39
C HIS A 520 -4.18 35.12 -17.97
N TRP A 521 -4.48 33.95 -18.54
CA TRP A 521 -3.82 32.69 -18.11
C TRP A 521 -2.38 32.57 -18.64
N PRO A 522 -1.46 31.95 -17.89
CA PRO A 522 -0.10 31.67 -18.35
C PRO A 522 -0.07 30.83 -19.63
N GLY A 523 0.55 31.36 -20.68
CA GLY A 523 0.65 30.69 -21.98
C GLY A 523 -0.66 30.59 -22.76
N ILE A 524 -1.65 31.43 -22.45
CA ILE A 524 -2.93 31.46 -23.18
C ILE A 524 -2.73 31.76 -24.67
N ASP A 525 -3.32 30.93 -25.53
CA ASP A 525 -3.40 31.17 -26.97
C ASP A 525 -4.74 30.68 -27.50
N ILE A 526 -5.68 31.61 -27.66
CA ILE A 526 -7.05 31.30 -28.07
C ILE A 526 -7.11 31.23 -29.59
N THR A 527 -7.48 30.04 -30.08
CA THR A 527 -7.80 29.80 -31.48
C THR A 527 -9.30 29.94 -31.71
N PHE A 528 -9.69 30.81 -32.65
CA PHE A 528 -11.09 30.99 -33.06
C PHE A 528 -11.46 30.00 -34.17
N VAL A 529 -12.16 28.92 -33.82
CA VAL A 529 -12.60 27.93 -34.82
C VAL A 529 -13.95 28.34 -35.41
N LYS A 530 -13.98 28.57 -36.73
CA LYS A 530 -15.20 28.95 -37.47
C LYS A 530 -16.23 27.82 -37.43
N MET A 531 -17.46 28.15 -37.03
CA MET A 531 -18.59 27.23 -37.02
C MET A 531 -19.50 27.41 -38.24
N GLY A 532 -19.65 28.63 -38.74
CA GLY A 532 -20.50 28.93 -39.90
C GLY A 532 -20.67 30.43 -40.13
N THR A 533 -21.08 30.81 -41.33
CA THR A 533 -21.39 32.20 -41.70
C THR A 533 -22.82 32.23 -42.24
N GLY A 534 -23.63 33.17 -41.76
CA GLY A 534 -25.03 33.29 -42.17
C GLY A 534 -25.60 34.67 -41.90
N LEU A 535 -26.79 34.94 -42.43
CA LEU A 535 -27.54 36.15 -42.08
C LEU A 535 -28.00 36.07 -40.63
N ASN A 536 -28.00 37.21 -39.94
CA ASN A 536 -28.56 37.32 -38.60
C ASN A 536 -30.08 37.10 -38.64
N GLN A 537 -30.50 35.85 -38.45
CA GLN A 537 -31.91 35.44 -38.30
C GLN A 537 -32.26 35.13 -36.83
N ASN A 538 -31.31 35.35 -35.91
CA ASN A 538 -31.35 34.78 -34.58
C ASN A 538 -31.93 35.77 -33.56
N LYS A 539 -33.09 35.44 -32.96
CA LYS A 539 -33.76 36.27 -31.92
C LYS A 539 -32.89 36.59 -30.69
N ARG A 540 -31.75 35.91 -30.51
CA ARG A 540 -30.77 36.13 -29.42
C ARG A 540 -29.79 37.28 -29.69
N LEU A 541 -29.60 37.70 -30.94
CA LEU A 541 -28.67 38.78 -31.34
C LEU A 541 -29.41 40.13 -31.53
N LYS A 542 -30.34 40.47 -30.61
CA LYS A 542 -31.26 41.63 -30.73
C LYS A 542 -30.60 43.00 -30.89
N LYS A 543 -29.29 43.12 -30.60
CA LYS A 543 -28.52 44.37 -30.71
C LYS A 543 -27.99 44.66 -32.12
N ARG A 544 -28.21 43.78 -33.10
CA ARG A 544 -27.67 43.94 -34.46
C ARG A 544 -28.79 44.04 -35.51
N PRO A 545 -28.62 44.82 -36.59
CA PRO A 545 -29.62 44.94 -37.65
C PRO A 545 -29.98 43.57 -38.24
N GLU A 546 -31.27 43.37 -38.54
CA GLU A 546 -31.74 42.24 -39.34
C GLU A 546 -30.98 42.23 -40.69
N ASN A 547 -30.64 41.03 -41.19
CA ASN A 547 -29.89 40.82 -42.43
C ASN A 547 -28.39 41.19 -42.42
N THR A 548 -27.78 41.45 -41.25
CA THR A 548 -26.32 41.55 -41.15
C THR A 548 -25.67 40.16 -41.32
N VAL A 549 -24.63 40.03 -42.14
CA VAL A 549 -23.82 38.80 -42.22
C VAL A 549 -23.03 38.63 -40.93
N VAL A 550 -23.13 37.48 -40.27
CA VAL A 550 -22.40 37.17 -39.03
C VAL A 550 -21.70 35.82 -39.19
N THR A 551 -20.45 35.75 -38.78
CA THR A 551 -19.70 34.50 -38.64
C THR A 551 -19.61 34.11 -37.17
N THR A 552 -20.01 32.88 -36.87
CA THR A 552 -19.95 32.30 -35.53
C THR A 552 -18.63 31.57 -35.36
N TYR A 553 -17.95 31.83 -34.24
CA TYR A 553 -16.73 31.17 -33.82
C TYR A 553 -16.93 30.47 -32.49
N LYS A 554 -16.26 29.33 -32.30
CA LYS A 554 -16.11 28.67 -31.00
C LYS A 554 -14.63 28.79 -30.59
N PRO A 555 -14.28 29.76 -29.74
CA PRO A 555 -12.90 29.92 -29.32
C PRO A 555 -12.46 28.73 -28.46
N ARG A 556 -11.21 28.31 -28.63
CA ARG A 556 -10.60 27.17 -27.95
C ARG A 556 -9.15 27.46 -27.64
N TRP A 557 -8.68 27.03 -26.48
CA TRP A 557 -7.26 26.99 -26.15
C TRP A 557 -6.82 25.53 -26.07
N TYR A 558 -5.89 25.16 -26.94
CA TYR A 558 -5.30 23.82 -27.01
C TYR A 558 -4.02 23.80 -26.19
N ARG A 559 -3.92 22.88 -25.25
CA ARG A 559 -2.76 22.78 -24.35
C ARG A 559 -2.28 21.35 -24.27
N GLN A 560 -0.97 21.18 -24.28
CA GLN A 560 -0.34 19.92 -23.87
C GLN A 560 -0.08 20.01 -22.37
N VAL A 561 -0.74 19.16 -21.58
CA VAL A 561 -0.60 19.13 -20.13
C VAL A 561 -0.09 17.75 -19.72
N ASN A 562 0.92 17.74 -18.86
CA ASN A 562 1.50 16.52 -18.33
C ASN A 562 0.73 16.07 -17.09
N ASN A 563 0.30 14.82 -17.06
CA ASN A 563 -0.46 14.16 -15.99
C ASN A 563 0.42 13.57 -14.87
N GLN A 564 1.71 13.90 -14.79
CA GLN A 564 2.61 13.42 -13.73
C GLN A 564 2.49 14.21 -12.42
N LEU A 565 1.81 15.36 -12.39
CA LEU A 565 1.65 16.18 -11.17
C LEU A 565 1.08 15.40 -9.95
N PRO A 566 0.07 14.52 -10.11
CA PRO A 566 -0.43 13.66 -9.03
C PRO A 566 0.61 12.75 -8.40
N HIS A 567 1.73 12.47 -9.09
CA HIS A 567 2.78 11.60 -8.56
C HIS A 567 3.49 12.22 -7.37
N TYR A 568 3.54 13.56 -7.30
CA TYR A 568 4.06 14.26 -6.12
C TYR A 568 3.16 14.00 -4.90
N ALA A 569 1.85 14.18 -5.04
CA ALA A 569 0.88 13.93 -3.97
C ALA A 569 0.91 12.45 -3.52
N LEU A 570 1.06 11.51 -4.47
CA LEU A 570 1.21 10.09 -4.17
C LEU A 570 2.48 9.80 -3.34
N HIS A 571 3.63 10.33 -3.75
CA HIS A 571 4.88 10.18 -3.00
C HIS A 571 4.76 10.75 -1.60
N ALA A 572 4.22 11.96 -1.48
CA ALA A 572 4.09 12.63 -0.19
C ALA A 572 3.16 11.85 0.77
N MET A 573 2.04 11.33 0.27
CA MET A 573 1.14 10.45 1.03
C MET A 573 1.82 9.15 1.42
N TYR A 574 2.51 8.49 0.48
CA TYR A 574 3.23 7.24 0.72
C TYR A 574 4.30 7.41 1.80
N GLU A 575 5.11 8.46 1.73
CA GLU A 575 6.16 8.75 2.70
C GLU A 575 5.60 8.97 4.10
N GLN A 576 4.51 9.74 4.24
CA GLN A 576 3.85 9.88 5.53
C GLN A 576 3.26 8.56 6.02
N ALA A 577 2.56 7.81 5.17
CA ALA A 577 1.96 6.54 5.54
C ALA A 577 3.01 5.52 6.04
N VAL A 578 4.10 5.34 5.30
CA VAL A 578 5.21 4.46 5.71
C VAL A 578 5.86 4.95 7.00
N LYS A 579 6.10 6.26 7.14
CA LYS A 579 6.65 6.86 8.37
C LYS A 579 5.81 6.55 9.61
N TYR A 580 4.49 6.41 9.45
CA TYR A 580 3.56 6.10 10.55
C TYR A 580 3.15 4.61 10.60
N GLY A 581 3.86 3.74 9.87
CA GLY A 581 3.77 2.29 10.01
C GLY A 581 2.74 1.61 9.12
N VAL A 582 2.21 2.28 8.10
CA VAL A 582 1.39 1.63 7.05
C VAL A 582 2.29 0.65 6.28
N PRO A 583 1.92 -0.63 6.12
CA PRO A 583 2.81 -1.68 5.64
C PRO A 583 2.97 -1.69 4.11
N PHE A 584 3.10 -0.52 3.46
CA PHE A 584 3.25 -0.49 2.02
C PHE A 584 4.54 -1.17 1.53
N ASN A 585 4.43 -1.87 0.41
CA ASN A 585 5.59 -2.27 -0.37
C ASN A 585 6.34 -1.05 -0.92
N ASP A 586 7.59 -1.26 -1.35
CA ASP A 586 8.37 -0.22 -2.00
C ASP A 586 7.63 0.40 -3.21
N ILE A 587 7.60 1.73 -3.28
CA ILE A 587 6.83 2.47 -4.30
C ILE A 587 7.28 2.16 -5.73
N SER A 588 8.55 1.75 -5.94
CA SER A 588 9.08 1.32 -7.24
C SER A 588 8.36 0.09 -7.80
N ARG A 589 7.59 -0.63 -6.97
CA ARG A 589 6.72 -1.73 -7.40
C ARG A 589 5.70 -1.29 -8.44
N LEU A 590 5.19 -0.05 -8.37
CA LEU A 590 4.19 0.45 -9.34
C LEU A 590 4.69 0.34 -10.79
N ALA A 591 5.97 0.65 -11.02
CA ALA A 591 6.59 0.57 -12.36
C ALA A 591 6.74 -0.87 -12.88
N LYS A 592 6.54 -1.88 -12.02
CA LYS A 592 6.68 -3.31 -12.33
C LYS A 592 5.33 -4.04 -12.45
N ILE A 593 4.21 -3.32 -12.37
CA ILE A 593 2.88 -3.91 -12.57
C ILE A 593 2.56 -3.81 -14.06
N TYR A 594 2.29 -4.96 -14.67
CA TYR A 594 2.00 -5.08 -16.10
C TYR A 594 0.56 -5.54 -16.30
N GLN A 595 -0.07 -5.02 -17.36
CA GLN A 595 -1.33 -5.51 -17.89
C GLN A 595 -1.10 -6.84 -18.62
N PRO A 596 -2.15 -7.65 -18.86
CA PRO A 596 -2.04 -8.92 -19.58
C PRO A 596 -1.44 -8.81 -20.99
N ASP A 597 -1.47 -7.63 -21.61
CA ASP A 597 -0.91 -7.35 -22.94
C ASP A 597 0.59 -6.99 -22.90
N GLY A 598 1.22 -7.00 -21.72
CA GLY A 598 2.63 -6.67 -21.53
C GLY A 598 2.94 -5.18 -21.38
N LYS A 599 1.95 -4.28 -21.46
CA LYS A 599 2.15 -2.85 -21.14
C LYS A 599 2.19 -2.63 -19.63
N ARG A 600 2.89 -1.58 -19.19
CA ARG A 600 2.86 -1.17 -17.78
C ARG A 600 1.45 -0.71 -17.43
N THR A 601 0.89 -1.21 -16.32
CA THR A 601 -0.41 -0.79 -15.79
C THR A 601 -0.36 0.64 -15.27
N TYR A 602 0.79 1.05 -14.72
CA TYR A 602 1.03 2.40 -14.22
C TYR A 602 2.33 2.92 -14.84
N GLN A 603 2.27 4.00 -15.61
CA GLN A 603 3.47 4.75 -16.01
C GLN A 603 3.86 5.69 -14.87
N TYR A 604 4.37 5.11 -13.79
CA TYR A 604 4.72 5.88 -12.60
C TYR A 604 6.19 6.27 -12.56
N GLU A 605 6.42 7.58 -12.50
CA GLU A 605 7.71 8.20 -12.21
C GLU A 605 7.46 9.59 -11.62
N LEU A 606 8.20 9.98 -10.58
CA LEU A 606 8.29 11.37 -10.11
C LEU A 606 9.68 11.90 -10.46
N PRO A 607 9.82 12.67 -11.55
CA PRO A 607 11.09 13.28 -11.91
C PRO A 607 11.56 14.25 -10.81
N ASP A 608 12.87 14.27 -10.54
CA ASP A 608 13.48 15.17 -9.56
C ASP A 608 13.22 16.64 -9.89
N GLU A 609 13.16 16.99 -11.19
CA GLU A 609 12.80 18.32 -11.67
C GLU A 609 11.38 18.68 -11.25
N LEU A 610 10.39 17.81 -11.53
CA LEU A 610 8.99 18.05 -11.14
C LEU A 610 8.86 18.18 -9.62
N LYS A 611 9.51 17.30 -8.86
CA LYS A 611 9.53 17.36 -7.39
C LYS A 611 10.07 18.71 -6.90
N SER A 612 11.22 19.12 -7.41
CA SER A 612 11.89 20.36 -7.02
C SER A 612 11.04 21.59 -7.38
N THR A 613 10.41 21.59 -8.55
CA THR A 613 9.51 22.66 -9.00
C THR A 613 8.26 22.77 -8.13
N VAL A 614 7.64 21.64 -7.75
CA VAL A 614 6.49 21.66 -6.82
C VAL A 614 6.90 22.22 -5.46
N GLU A 615 8.03 21.78 -4.91
CA GLU A 615 8.53 22.29 -3.63
C GLU A 615 8.88 23.79 -3.69
N ALA A 616 9.47 24.25 -4.80
CA ALA A 616 9.77 25.66 -5.04
C ALA A 616 8.48 26.50 -5.18
N ALA A 617 7.50 26.01 -5.93
CA ALA A 617 6.19 26.63 -6.07
C ALA A 617 5.48 26.76 -4.72
N MET A 618 5.49 25.70 -3.89
CA MET A 618 4.91 25.74 -2.54
C MET A 618 5.59 26.78 -1.64
N ARG A 619 6.91 26.97 -1.74
CA ARG A 619 7.65 28.00 -0.99
C ARG A 619 7.41 29.42 -1.51
N GLY A 620 7.36 29.58 -2.84
CA GLY A 620 7.19 30.87 -3.49
C GLY A 620 5.74 31.35 -3.58
N GLY A 621 4.78 30.45 -3.34
CA GLY A 621 3.36 30.71 -3.47
C GLY A 621 2.89 30.86 -4.92
N VAL A 622 1.63 31.24 -5.07
CA VAL A 622 0.89 31.21 -6.36
C VAL A 622 1.42 32.18 -7.41
N ASN A 623 2.09 33.24 -6.98
CA ASN A 623 2.67 34.26 -7.85
C ASN A 623 4.13 33.93 -8.23
N SER A 624 4.68 32.80 -7.76
CA SER A 624 6.05 32.40 -8.10
C SER A 624 6.15 31.90 -9.53
N GLN A 625 7.35 32.08 -10.12
CA GLN A 625 7.63 31.59 -11.47
C GLN A 625 7.42 30.08 -11.59
N ASP A 626 7.75 29.31 -10.55
CA ASP A 626 7.57 27.86 -10.50
C ASP A 626 6.09 27.47 -10.50
N TRP A 627 5.24 28.19 -9.77
CA TRP A 627 3.79 27.94 -9.80
C TRP A 627 3.21 28.25 -11.18
N GLN A 628 3.60 29.37 -11.78
CA GLN A 628 3.14 29.75 -13.12
C GLN A 628 3.62 28.75 -14.18
N TRP A 629 4.83 28.21 -14.03
CA TRP A 629 5.35 27.14 -14.86
C TRP A 629 4.51 25.86 -14.72
N LEU A 630 4.23 25.43 -13.49
CA LEU A 630 3.36 24.26 -13.25
C LEU A 630 1.97 24.51 -13.85
N TYR A 631 1.46 25.74 -13.71
CA TYR A 631 0.18 26.13 -14.28
C TYR A 631 0.15 25.94 -15.79
N GLN A 632 1.23 26.28 -16.48
CA GLN A 632 1.32 26.20 -17.94
C GLN A 632 1.45 24.75 -18.45
N TYR A 633 2.17 23.88 -17.76
CA TYR A 633 2.57 22.57 -18.29
C TYR A 633 1.97 21.35 -17.57
N TYR A 634 1.47 21.50 -16.34
CA TYR A 634 1.06 20.37 -15.48
C TYR A 634 -0.34 20.53 -14.89
N ILE A 635 -0.76 21.75 -14.54
CA ILE A 635 -2.06 21.97 -13.90
C ILE A 635 -3.17 21.96 -14.96
N HIS A 636 -4.14 21.08 -14.75
CA HIS A 636 -5.34 21.03 -15.56
C HIS A 636 -6.31 22.14 -15.14
N HIS A 637 -6.99 22.76 -16.10
CA HIS A 637 -8.14 23.59 -15.76
C HIS A 637 -9.30 22.69 -15.34
N SER A 638 -9.74 22.86 -14.10
CA SER A 638 -10.84 22.06 -13.56
C SER A 638 -12.19 22.38 -14.24
N HIS A 639 -12.44 23.64 -14.59
CA HIS A 639 -13.58 24.05 -15.39
C HIS A 639 -13.37 23.78 -16.89
N LYS A 640 -14.32 23.07 -17.52
CA LYS A 640 -14.46 23.01 -18.98
C LYS A 640 -15.83 23.62 -19.29
N TYR A 641 -15.90 24.68 -20.09
CA TYR A 641 -17.18 25.31 -20.48
C TYR A 641 -18.08 24.45 -21.40
N ALA A 642 -18.00 23.11 -21.34
CA ALA A 642 -18.92 22.16 -21.95
C ALA A 642 -18.51 20.71 -21.63
N GLY A 643 -19.26 20.05 -20.73
CA GLY A 643 -19.25 18.61 -20.49
C GLY A 643 -20.68 18.05 -20.49
N PHE A 644 -20.92 16.97 -21.22
CA PHE A 644 -22.25 16.39 -21.49
C PHE A 644 -23.01 15.86 -20.25
N VAL A 645 -22.30 15.55 -19.15
CA VAL A 645 -22.93 15.14 -17.89
C VAL A 645 -23.56 16.34 -17.17
N ASP A 646 -23.03 17.55 -17.39
CA ASP A 646 -23.48 18.78 -16.72
C ASP A 646 -24.76 19.37 -17.39
N THR A 647 -25.04 19.01 -18.64
CA THR A 647 -26.26 19.40 -19.37
C THR A 647 -27.53 18.79 -18.78
N ILE A 648 -27.40 17.69 -18.01
CA ILE A 648 -28.54 17.00 -17.38
C ILE A 648 -28.92 17.67 -16.06
N ALA A 649 -27.96 18.33 -15.38
CA ALA A 649 -28.18 18.99 -14.11
C ALA A 649 -28.63 20.44 -14.26
N TYR A 650 -28.04 21.23 -15.18
CA TYR A 650 -28.34 22.66 -15.30
C TYR A 650 -28.32 23.14 -16.76
N SER A 651 -29.30 23.96 -17.11
CA SER A 651 -29.68 24.36 -18.47
C SER A 651 -28.64 25.18 -19.27
N VAL A 652 -28.66 24.97 -20.59
CA VAL A 652 -28.06 25.73 -21.73
C VAL A 652 -26.55 26.04 -21.68
N GLU A 653 -25.79 25.34 -22.53
CA GLU A 653 -24.35 25.45 -22.86
C GLU A 653 -23.73 26.86 -23.01
N ASP A 654 -24.51 27.94 -23.08
CA ASP A 654 -24.06 29.19 -23.69
C ASP A 654 -23.50 30.25 -22.71
N ASP A 655 -23.72 30.14 -21.38
CA ASP A 655 -23.35 31.23 -20.42
C ASP A 655 -22.74 30.79 -19.06
N ALA A 656 -22.55 29.49 -18.78
CA ALA A 656 -22.13 29.06 -17.44
C ALA A 656 -20.60 29.19 -17.21
N GLU A 657 -20.17 30.21 -16.46
CA GLU A 657 -18.91 30.18 -15.71
C GLU A 657 -19.14 29.23 -14.51
N PHE A 658 -18.68 27.97 -14.61
CA PHE A 658 -18.75 26.97 -13.52
C PHE A 658 -17.61 27.19 -12.52
N VAL A 659 -17.56 28.41 -11.99
CA VAL A 659 -16.55 28.91 -11.07
C VAL A 659 -17.29 29.65 -9.98
N ALA A 660 -16.84 29.50 -8.74
CA ALA A 660 -17.39 30.25 -7.62
C ALA A 660 -17.50 31.73 -7.96
N ASP A 661 -18.58 32.37 -7.52
CA ASP A 661 -18.91 33.77 -7.86
C ASP A 661 -17.75 34.75 -7.60
N ASN A 662 -16.81 34.39 -6.72
CA ASN A 662 -15.60 35.14 -6.37
C ASN A 662 -14.27 34.54 -6.91
N GLY A 663 -14.32 33.46 -7.68
CA GLY A 663 -13.16 32.73 -8.17
C GLY A 663 -12.43 31.90 -7.10
N ILE A 664 -12.99 31.74 -5.91
CA ILE A 664 -12.39 31.05 -4.77
C ILE A 664 -13.25 29.83 -4.44
N ARG A 665 -12.61 28.65 -4.40
CA ARG A 665 -13.25 27.40 -4.01
C ARG A 665 -13.94 27.55 -2.65
N GLU A 666 -15.18 27.09 -2.55
CA GLU A 666 -15.87 27.00 -1.27
C GLU A 666 -15.14 26.02 -0.32
N ILE A 667 -15.08 26.36 0.97
CA ILE A 667 -14.39 25.57 2.00
C ILE A 667 -15.30 25.38 3.20
N PHE A 668 -15.57 24.12 3.52
CA PHE A 668 -16.15 23.70 4.80
C PHE A 668 -15.02 23.37 5.77
N TYR A 669 -15.06 23.97 6.96
CA TYR A 669 -14.03 23.81 7.97
C TYR A 669 -14.40 22.71 8.97
N ASN A 670 -13.36 22.04 9.46
CA ASN A 670 -13.48 21.00 10.48
C ASN A 670 -13.92 21.60 11.82
N THR A 671 -14.81 20.88 12.51
CA THR A 671 -15.27 21.17 13.86
C THR A 671 -14.87 20.02 14.79
N PRO A 672 -13.63 19.99 15.32
CA PRO A 672 -13.11 18.84 16.06
C PRO A 672 -13.95 18.40 17.27
N SER A 673 -14.70 19.32 17.89
CA SER A 673 -15.59 19.03 19.02
C SER A 673 -16.77 18.13 18.66
N ASN A 674 -17.15 18.07 17.38
CA ASN A 674 -18.20 17.20 16.88
C ASN A 674 -17.69 15.78 16.57
N SER A 675 -16.36 15.60 16.49
CA SER A 675 -15.77 14.33 16.11
C SER A 675 -15.92 13.27 17.21
N VAL A 676 -16.12 12.03 16.79
CA VAL A 676 -16.28 10.89 17.68
C VAL A 676 -14.92 10.23 17.87
N SER A 677 -14.45 10.16 19.10
CA SER A 677 -13.24 9.39 19.44
C SER A 677 -13.49 8.48 20.64
N SER A 678 -13.08 7.22 20.48
CA SER A 678 -13.12 6.18 21.53
C SER A 678 -11.72 5.79 22.00
N GLN A 679 -10.68 6.40 21.43
CA GLN A 679 -9.29 6.05 21.68
C GLN A 679 -8.63 7.01 22.67
N GLY A 680 -7.69 6.47 23.45
CA GLY A 680 -6.73 7.28 24.20
C GLY A 680 -5.59 7.75 23.30
N ARG A 681 -4.67 8.55 23.83
CA ARG A 681 -3.49 8.98 23.07
C ARG A 681 -2.60 7.78 22.72
N TRP A 682 -2.18 7.75 21.46
CA TRP A 682 -1.26 6.77 20.93
C TRP A 682 0.06 7.41 20.62
N GLN A 683 1.13 6.76 21.05
CA GLN A 683 2.50 7.16 20.77
C GLN A 683 3.10 6.22 19.74
N VAL A 684 3.76 6.79 18.74
CA VAL A 684 4.55 6.05 17.74
C VAL A 684 6.02 6.08 18.13
N TYR A 685 6.65 4.90 18.08
CA TYR A 685 8.08 4.70 18.26
C TYR A 685 8.70 4.39 16.90
N ASN A 686 9.39 5.37 16.32
CA ASN A 686 10.01 5.25 15.00
C ASN A 686 11.32 4.46 15.10
N ILE A 687 11.26 3.17 14.79
CA ILE A 687 12.40 2.25 14.89
C ILE A 687 12.83 1.76 13.51
N GLY A 688 13.70 2.51 12.85
CA GLY A 688 14.12 2.19 11.49
C GLY A 688 12.92 2.15 10.54
N VAL A 689 12.68 1.00 9.90
CA VAL A 689 11.63 0.84 8.87
C VAL A 689 10.26 0.39 9.39
N ASN A 690 10.12 0.00 10.66
CA ASN A 690 8.86 -0.57 11.20
C ASN A 690 8.36 0.16 12.47
N PRO A 691 7.76 1.35 12.34
CA PRO A 691 7.23 2.11 13.48
C PRO A 691 6.28 1.29 14.37
N GLN A 692 6.37 1.45 15.69
CA GLN A 692 5.55 0.71 16.65
C GLN A 692 4.62 1.64 17.43
N TRP A 693 3.35 1.29 17.49
CA TRP A 693 2.35 2.04 18.22
C TRP A 693 2.15 1.47 19.63
N ARG A 694 2.10 2.35 20.63
CA ARG A 694 1.73 2.02 22.01
C ARG A 694 0.77 3.07 22.56
N LYS A 695 -0.21 2.62 23.35
CA LYS A 695 -1.10 3.52 24.09
C LYS A 695 -0.34 4.16 25.24
N GLU A 696 -0.37 5.49 25.35
CA GLU A 696 0.29 6.25 26.44
C GLU A 696 -0.10 5.76 27.84
#